data_AF-A0A2N8U7P1-F1
#
_entry.id   AF-A0A2N8U7P1-F1
#
_cell.length_a   1.000
_cell.length_b   1.000
_cell.length_c   1.000
_cell.angle_alpha   90.00
_cell.angle_beta   90.00
_cell.angle_gamma   90.00
#
_symmetry.space_group_name_H-M   'P 1'
#
loop_
_entity.id
_entity.type
_entity.pdbx_description
1 polymer ?
#
loop_
_entity_poly.entity_id
_entity_poly.type
_entity_poly.pdbx_seq_one_letter_code
_entity_poly.pdbx_strand_id
1 'polypeptide(L)'
;MPGKDPIVISDSDSDTLSESERPAPQRTTQAKASTQPRAHVEDRNDAASSSAAGTSASGLLGMLPDRRQLELERKERAKKRRREQNLPSESSGDEAQIATKRSRGGDATAATSSRPALSAALQPQPTSDPSTSKAAQPSASSPATSFSSATDPIHPSSRFWTGTIKHSYNQYADPSRAGVTISQMLLPATTASRNALRFAVLATYDLRIEWLYSLFPCGLPVTLVLPPPKEDYRTDAAVARPGLHPIEIFGGEFTRCPGWQVCVPHKPKGGWLTQHMKFLILVHEGFLRVAILSGNLNQIDWERIENTAFIQDFPLLSSATKPNVAGPSQSTNDFKPQLIRSLRSLSLPASHAIYAALDTYDFSAATRARIVASWPEPSSLADWERIETQGLGRLGKVVRELGIRPSQSVEVECQGSSLANHDVKWVEHFHMLAAGVEPRGKLPLKGKANEAHAEYARLMGQDGLPPVKVCFPSHRYVEERTVEGPLGALSFFGKAETFAASSIKPLYHTPQSRRGDIMIHAKSILALTAAGTALVNQAFTAASDAYISNTSARPVPSHAWSGARPAEQPIGWTYLGSSNFTRAAHGTISGSASKPTMSCMNWELGVVLPVYASEVEACGVEAEGLRAVVYHRPVQRYAVGDAPWDNSSARALL
;
A
#
# COMPACT_ATOMS: atom_id res chain seq x y z
N MET A 1 34.24 -12.43 -9.05
CA MET A 1 33.14 -13.41 -9.23
C MET A 1 32.24 -12.89 -10.34
N PRO A 2 32.01 -13.65 -11.42
CA PRO A 2 31.02 -13.31 -12.43
C PRO A 2 29.60 -13.67 -11.95
N GLY A 3 28.57 -13.14 -12.63
CA GLY A 3 27.22 -13.72 -12.68
C GLY A 3 26.53 -14.02 -11.35
N LYS A 4 25.92 -13.00 -10.73
CA LYS A 4 24.72 -13.20 -9.90
C LYS A 4 23.64 -12.24 -10.39
N ASP A 5 22.69 -12.79 -11.15
CA ASP A 5 21.47 -12.07 -11.50
C ASP A 5 20.69 -11.71 -10.23
N PRO A 6 19.96 -10.57 -10.21
CA PRO A 6 19.12 -10.22 -9.08
C PRO A 6 17.96 -11.22 -8.95
N ILE A 7 18.07 -12.18 -8.03
CA ILE A 7 17.03 -13.18 -7.74
C ILE A 7 15.86 -12.51 -7.00
N VAL A 8 14.99 -11.89 -7.79
CA VAL A 8 13.70 -11.33 -7.38
C VAL A 8 12.83 -12.44 -6.79
N ILE A 9 12.40 -12.27 -5.54
CA ILE A 9 11.33 -13.08 -4.95
C ILE A 9 9.99 -12.40 -5.24
N SER A 10 9.02 -13.19 -5.68
CA SER A 10 7.62 -12.79 -5.83
C SER A 10 6.84 -13.13 -4.55
N ASP A 11 6.02 -12.20 -4.06
CA ASP A 11 5.10 -12.43 -2.93
C ASP A 11 3.98 -13.45 -3.25
N SER A 12 3.88 -13.87 -4.53
CA SER A 12 2.87 -14.80 -5.03
C SER A 12 3.23 -16.27 -4.90
N ASP A 13 4.50 -16.63 -4.65
CA ASP A 13 5.04 -17.97 -4.92
C ASP A 13 4.81 -18.96 -3.76
N SER A 14 3.64 -18.91 -3.14
CA SER A 14 3.18 -19.84 -2.11
C SER A 14 2.19 -20.88 -2.69
N ASP A 15 2.59 -21.59 -3.74
CA ASP A 15 1.83 -22.75 -4.24
C ASP A 15 1.91 -23.91 -3.23
N THR A 16 0.94 -23.95 -2.31
CA THR A 16 0.77 -25.04 -1.35
C THR A 16 -0.39 -25.94 -1.75
N LEU A 17 -0.06 -27.17 -2.15
CA LEU A 17 -1.00 -28.29 -2.22
C LEU A 17 -1.65 -28.53 -0.84
N SER A 18 -2.82 -29.16 -0.84
CA SER A 18 -3.59 -29.41 0.39
C SER A 18 -2.86 -30.38 1.33
N GLU A 19 -3.08 -30.27 2.64
CA GLU A 19 -2.55 -31.27 3.59
C GLU A 19 -3.12 -32.67 3.34
N SER A 20 -4.25 -32.78 2.62
CA SER A 20 -4.82 -34.06 2.15
C SER A 20 -4.02 -34.72 1.02
N GLU A 21 -2.98 -34.07 0.48
CA GLU A 21 -2.23 -34.53 -0.70
C GLU A 21 -0.77 -34.90 -0.37
N ARG A 22 -0.36 -34.85 0.91
CA ARG A 22 0.97 -35.32 1.33
C ARG A 22 1.00 -36.86 1.42
N PRO A 23 1.93 -37.56 0.73
CA PRO A 23 2.18 -38.97 0.98
C PRO A 23 2.65 -39.19 2.43
N ALA A 24 2.11 -40.21 3.09
CA ALA A 24 2.57 -40.59 4.43
C ALA A 24 4.03 -41.08 4.39
N PRO A 25 4.88 -40.73 5.37
CA PRO A 25 6.28 -41.15 5.37
C PRO A 25 6.40 -42.66 5.55
N GLN A 26 6.87 -43.36 4.51
CA GLN A 26 7.15 -44.79 4.58
C GLN A 26 8.31 -45.05 5.57
N ARG A 27 8.11 -46.04 6.45
CA ARG A 27 9.15 -46.50 7.39
C ARG A 27 10.31 -47.13 6.62
N THR A 28 11.52 -46.62 6.83
CA THR A 28 12.74 -47.25 6.32
C THR A 28 13.08 -48.52 7.12
N THR A 29 13.16 -49.66 6.44
CA THR A 29 13.70 -50.92 6.98
C THR A 29 14.93 -51.34 6.20
N GLN A 30 16.00 -51.77 6.88
CA GLN A 30 17.30 -52.06 6.27
C GLN A 30 17.45 -53.52 5.79
N ALA A 31 17.98 -53.69 4.56
CA ALA A 31 18.77 -54.85 4.10
C ALA A 31 19.60 -54.38 2.89
N LYS A 32 20.94 -54.34 2.95
CA LYS A 32 21.95 -55.42 2.76
C LYS A 32 22.10 -55.91 1.29
N ALA A 33 23.34 -56.11 0.86
CA ALA A 33 23.79 -56.05 -0.54
C ALA A 33 24.47 -57.34 -1.07
N SER A 34 24.64 -57.46 -2.40
CA SER A 34 25.56 -58.43 -3.04
C SER A 34 25.97 -58.09 -4.51
N THR A 35 27.23 -57.68 -4.70
CA THR A 35 28.20 -58.00 -5.79
C THR A 35 27.80 -58.38 -7.25
N GLN A 36 28.24 -57.54 -8.22
CA GLN A 36 29.20 -57.81 -9.37
C GLN A 36 28.95 -58.92 -10.45
N PRO A 37 29.67 -58.95 -11.62
CA PRO A 37 30.22 -57.88 -12.52
C PRO A 37 30.23 -58.21 -14.07
N ARG A 38 30.90 -57.36 -14.90
CA ARG A 38 31.40 -57.55 -16.32
C ARG A 38 30.36 -57.47 -17.48
N ALA A 39 30.70 -57.16 -18.75
CA ALA A 39 31.99 -56.96 -19.47
C ALA A 39 31.95 -55.86 -20.58
N HIS A 40 33.08 -55.64 -21.29
CA HIS A 40 33.34 -54.63 -22.36
C HIS A 40 33.15 -55.13 -23.82
N VAL A 41 32.81 -54.19 -24.73
CA VAL A 41 33.36 -53.92 -26.11
C VAL A 41 33.06 -52.40 -26.38
N GLU A 42 33.76 -51.50 -27.10
CA GLU A 42 34.75 -51.47 -28.22
C GLU A 42 34.14 -51.67 -29.64
N ASP A 43 34.51 -50.96 -30.73
CA ASP A 43 35.50 -49.88 -31.03
C ASP A 43 35.13 -49.10 -32.35
N ARG A 44 35.88 -48.02 -32.71
CA ARG A 44 35.97 -47.25 -34.01
C ARG A 44 34.86 -46.24 -34.37
N ASN A 45 35.15 -44.97 -34.71
CA ASN A 45 35.93 -44.32 -35.82
C ASN A 45 35.10 -44.21 -37.13
N ASP A 46 35.23 -43.19 -38.00
CA ASP A 46 36.38 -42.33 -38.38
C ASP A 46 36.15 -40.79 -38.28
N ALA A 47 37.14 -40.01 -38.75
CA ALA A 47 37.23 -38.55 -38.64
C ALA A 47 37.66 -37.85 -39.96
N ALA A 48 38.03 -36.56 -39.85
CA ALA A 48 38.61 -35.65 -40.86
C ALA A 48 37.65 -34.98 -41.89
N SER A 49 37.93 -33.80 -42.47
CA SER A 49 38.56 -32.54 -41.97
C SER A 49 38.57 -31.46 -43.07
N SER A 50 38.77 -30.18 -42.68
CA SER A 50 39.14 -29.02 -43.53
C SER A 50 38.04 -28.40 -44.41
N SER A 51 38.12 -27.12 -44.85
CA SER A 51 39.19 -26.09 -44.71
C SER A 51 38.59 -24.69 -44.39
N ALA A 52 39.37 -23.59 -44.50
CA ALA A 52 39.02 -22.27 -43.93
C ALA A 52 39.32 -21.05 -44.84
N ALA A 53 38.96 -19.85 -44.34
CA ALA A 53 39.06 -18.49 -44.92
C ALA A 53 38.04 -18.14 -46.04
N GLY A 54 37.51 -16.90 -46.15
CA GLY A 54 37.38 -15.81 -45.16
C GLY A 54 37.86 -14.42 -45.60
N THR A 55 36.94 -13.45 -45.77
CA THR A 55 37.27 -12.00 -45.88
C THR A 55 36.06 -11.06 -45.68
N SER A 56 36.34 -9.87 -45.14
CA SER A 56 35.61 -8.59 -45.28
C SER A 56 34.15 -8.44 -44.79
N ALA A 57 33.83 -7.26 -44.27
CA ALA A 57 32.50 -6.88 -43.79
C ALA A 57 32.09 -5.50 -44.32
N SER A 58 30.79 -5.31 -44.63
CA SER A 58 30.08 -4.02 -44.58
C SER A 58 28.57 -4.19 -44.85
N GLY A 59 27.75 -3.36 -44.21
CA GLY A 59 26.44 -2.97 -44.74
C GLY A 59 25.22 -3.83 -44.41
N LEU A 60 24.71 -3.76 -43.17
CA LEU A 60 23.25 -3.88 -42.95
C LEU A 60 22.71 -3.03 -41.77
N LEU A 61 23.46 -2.03 -41.30
CA LEU A 61 23.10 -1.18 -40.15
C LEU A 61 22.07 -0.08 -40.48
N GLY A 62 21.10 -0.37 -41.36
CA GLY A 62 20.26 0.63 -42.04
C GLY A 62 18.74 0.44 -41.90
N MET A 63 18.27 -0.55 -41.14
CA MET A 63 16.83 -0.83 -40.98
C MET A 63 16.39 -1.05 -39.52
N LEU A 64 16.95 -0.26 -38.59
CA LEU A 64 16.35 -0.05 -37.28
C LEU A 64 15.56 1.27 -37.31
N PRO A 65 14.22 1.27 -37.14
CA PRO A 65 13.45 2.50 -37.03
C PRO A 65 13.91 3.34 -35.83
N ASP A 66 13.87 4.66 -35.95
CA ASP A 66 14.20 5.54 -34.83
C ASP A 66 13.25 5.26 -33.65
N ARG A 67 13.84 4.88 -32.51
CA ARG A 67 13.12 4.66 -31.25
C ARG A 67 12.28 5.87 -30.86
N ARG A 68 12.77 7.09 -31.14
CA ARG A 68 12.05 8.34 -30.91
C ARG A 68 10.82 8.47 -31.81
N GLN A 69 10.89 8.02 -33.06
CA GLN A 69 9.75 8.00 -33.99
C GLN A 69 8.70 6.97 -33.55
N LEU A 70 9.12 5.77 -33.14
CA LEU A 70 8.19 4.76 -32.59
C LEU A 70 7.52 5.23 -31.29
N GLU A 71 8.24 5.94 -30.41
CA GLU A 71 7.65 6.56 -29.22
C GLU A 71 6.69 7.71 -29.56
N LEU A 72 6.98 8.53 -30.58
CA LEU A 72 6.08 9.58 -31.05
C LEU A 72 4.79 8.99 -31.64
N GLU A 73 4.88 7.98 -32.50
CA GLU A 73 3.70 7.28 -33.02
C GLU A 73 2.90 6.58 -31.91
N ARG A 74 3.55 5.98 -30.92
CA ARG A 74 2.88 5.41 -29.72
C ARG A 74 2.11 6.49 -28.98
N LYS A 75 2.71 7.68 -28.78
CA LYS A 75 2.06 8.85 -28.15
C LYS A 75 0.89 9.38 -28.98
N GLU A 76 0.99 9.47 -30.30
CA GLU A 76 -0.14 9.88 -31.16
C GLU A 76 -1.27 8.85 -31.17
N ARG A 77 -0.95 7.55 -31.32
CA ARG A 77 -1.93 6.45 -31.25
C ARG A 77 -2.61 6.38 -29.88
N ALA A 78 -1.90 6.74 -28.80
CA ALA A 78 -2.49 6.88 -27.46
C ALA A 78 -3.42 8.09 -27.33
N LYS A 79 -3.02 9.27 -27.86
CA LYS A 79 -3.84 10.50 -27.90
C LYS A 79 -5.11 10.33 -28.72
N LYS A 80 -5.03 9.73 -29.92
CA LYS A 80 -6.21 9.42 -30.75
C LYS A 80 -7.21 8.53 -29.99
N ARG A 81 -6.73 7.42 -29.43
CA ARG A 81 -7.53 6.47 -28.65
C ARG A 81 -7.93 6.96 -27.25
N ARG A 82 -7.52 8.16 -26.82
CA ARG A 82 -8.07 8.85 -25.64
C ARG A 82 -9.29 9.69 -26.02
N ARG A 83 -9.21 10.43 -27.14
CA ARG A 83 -10.36 11.16 -27.72
C ARG A 83 -11.52 10.23 -28.07
N GLU A 84 -11.22 9.04 -28.58
CA GLU A 84 -12.22 7.99 -28.89
C GLU A 84 -12.83 7.31 -27.65
N GLN A 85 -12.34 7.59 -26.44
CA GLN A 85 -12.76 6.95 -25.18
C GLN A 85 -13.19 7.96 -24.09
N ASN A 86 -13.35 9.25 -24.43
CA ASN A 86 -13.61 10.35 -23.48
C ASN A 86 -12.61 10.42 -22.31
N LEU A 87 -11.36 10.00 -22.54
CA LEU A 87 -10.27 10.11 -21.57
C LEU A 87 -9.45 11.40 -21.81
N PRO A 88 -8.95 12.07 -20.76
CA PRO A 88 -8.30 13.37 -20.89
C PRO A 88 -7.01 13.29 -21.72
N SER A 89 -6.76 14.26 -22.59
CA SER A 89 -5.56 14.32 -23.44
C SER A 89 -4.72 15.54 -23.08
N GLU A 90 -3.43 15.34 -22.83
CA GLU A 90 -2.47 16.45 -22.66
C GLU A 90 -2.36 17.28 -23.94
N SER A 91 -2.71 18.57 -23.81
CA SER A 91 -2.49 19.62 -24.80
C SER A 91 -1.12 20.27 -24.57
N SER A 92 -0.26 20.23 -25.58
CA SER A 92 1.07 20.84 -25.55
C SER A 92 1.02 22.32 -25.96
N GLY A 93 1.42 23.20 -25.06
CA GLY A 93 1.78 24.62 -25.28
C GLY A 93 2.59 25.12 -24.07
N ASP A 94 3.65 25.90 -24.19
CA ASP A 94 4.21 26.54 -25.40
C ASP A 94 5.74 26.36 -25.49
N GLU A 95 6.24 25.97 -26.67
CA GLU A 95 7.64 26.21 -27.09
C GLU A 95 7.63 27.14 -28.32
N ALA A 96 7.41 28.44 -28.07
CA ALA A 96 7.48 29.46 -29.12
C ALA A 96 8.95 29.82 -29.43
N GLN A 97 9.58 29.10 -30.36
CA GLN A 97 10.91 29.43 -30.87
C GLN A 97 10.90 30.78 -31.63
N ILE A 98 11.41 31.85 -31.02
CA ILE A 98 11.59 33.14 -31.69
C ILE A 98 12.91 33.13 -32.49
N ALA A 99 12.79 33.01 -33.81
CA ALA A 99 13.92 33.12 -34.73
C ALA A 99 14.44 34.57 -34.84
N THR A 100 15.75 34.72 -35.03
CA THR A 100 16.44 36.02 -35.00
C THR A 100 16.21 36.86 -36.28
N LYS A 101 15.81 38.13 -36.12
CA LYS A 101 16.09 39.17 -37.12
C LYS A 101 16.22 40.57 -36.49
N ARG A 102 17.12 41.39 -37.05
CA ARG A 102 17.53 42.71 -36.52
C ARG A 102 16.57 43.84 -36.90
N SER A 103 16.38 44.79 -35.97
CA SER A 103 16.20 46.21 -36.24
C SER A 103 16.88 47.04 -35.12
N ARG A 104 16.88 48.38 -35.18
CA ARG A 104 17.73 49.29 -34.37
C ARG A 104 16.93 50.31 -33.55
N GLY A 105 17.48 50.71 -32.40
CA GLY A 105 17.14 51.92 -31.63
C GLY A 105 15.99 51.73 -30.62
N GLY A 106 15.97 52.44 -29.49
CA GLY A 106 16.97 53.37 -28.94
C GLY A 106 16.55 53.95 -27.58
N ASP A 107 17.53 54.36 -26.78
CA ASP A 107 17.52 55.26 -25.60
C ASP A 107 16.31 55.30 -24.62
N ALA A 108 16.54 54.64 -23.47
CA ALA A 108 16.80 55.27 -22.17
C ALA A 108 15.69 55.93 -21.28
N THR A 109 16.08 56.05 -20.00
CA THR A 109 15.48 56.80 -18.88
C THR A 109 14.32 56.16 -18.11
N ALA A 110 14.21 56.54 -16.83
CA ALA A 110 13.26 56.02 -15.85
C ALA A 110 12.72 57.17 -14.99
N ALA A 111 11.46 57.06 -14.54
CA ALA A 111 10.90 57.94 -13.50
C ALA A 111 9.73 57.27 -12.75
N THR A 112 9.57 57.64 -11.48
CA THR A 112 8.50 57.20 -10.58
C THR A 112 7.44 58.28 -10.36
N SER A 113 6.16 57.91 -10.28
CA SER A 113 5.09 58.63 -9.54
C SER A 113 3.76 57.83 -9.62
N SER A 114 3.26 57.27 -8.49
CA SER A 114 2.35 57.86 -7.49
C SER A 114 0.84 57.79 -7.85
N ARG A 115 0.03 57.18 -6.98
CA ARG A 115 -1.44 57.34 -6.93
C ARG A 115 -1.83 58.07 -5.64
N PRO A 116 -2.87 58.92 -5.63
CA PRO A 116 -3.21 59.75 -4.47
C PRO A 116 -3.93 58.97 -3.35
N ALA A 117 -3.89 59.55 -2.14
CA ALA A 117 -4.58 59.04 -0.95
C ALA A 117 -5.92 59.76 -0.70
N LEU A 118 -6.71 59.21 0.23
CA LEU A 118 -7.81 59.89 0.90
C LEU A 118 -7.56 59.91 2.42
N SER A 119 -8.07 60.93 3.10
CA SER A 119 -7.76 61.26 4.50
C SER A 119 -9.03 61.55 5.29
N ALA A 120 -9.07 61.17 6.58
CA ALA A 120 -10.09 61.58 7.54
C ALA A 120 -9.56 61.50 8.99
N ALA A 121 -10.06 62.39 9.87
CA ALA A 121 -9.53 62.60 11.23
C ALA A 121 -10.62 63.26 12.13
N LEU A 122 -10.52 63.34 13.47
CA LEU A 122 -9.45 62.87 14.36
C LEU A 122 -10.00 62.29 15.69
N GLN A 123 -10.20 63.13 16.71
CA GLN A 123 -10.53 62.87 18.13
C GLN A 123 -11.21 64.16 18.70
N PRO A 124 -11.76 64.26 19.96
CA PRO A 124 -11.27 63.65 21.21
C PRO A 124 -12.30 63.20 22.28
N GLN A 125 -11.78 62.88 23.48
CA GLN A 125 -12.43 62.30 24.67
C GLN A 125 -13.09 63.31 25.64
N PRO A 126 -13.70 62.84 26.76
CA PRO A 126 -12.97 62.94 28.05
C PRO A 126 -13.17 61.76 29.07
N THR A 127 -12.05 61.13 29.43
CA THR A 127 -11.56 60.76 30.80
C THR A 127 -12.51 60.40 31.97
N SER A 128 -12.25 59.25 32.60
CA SER A 128 -12.19 59.11 34.08
C SER A 128 -11.37 57.87 34.53
N ASP A 129 -10.65 58.01 35.64
CA ASP A 129 -9.69 57.07 36.25
C ASP A 129 -10.30 56.25 37.44
N PRO A 130 -9.59 55.31 38.11
CA PRO A 130 -8.58 54.34 37.64
C PRO A 130 -8.74 52.90 38.26
N SER A 131 -7.80 52.00 37.90
CA SER A 131 -7.17 50.97 38.78
C SER A 131 -7.66 49.49 38.81
N THR A 132 -6.70 48.62 39.15
CA THR A 132 -6.77 47.19 39.53
C THR A 132 -7.17 46.13 38.48
N SER A 133 -6.11 45.49 37.97
CA SER A 133 -6.08 44.27 37.16
C SER A 133 -6.93 43.09 37.67
N LYS A 134 -7.59 42.39 36.74
CA LYS A 134 -7.74 40.92 36.76
C LYS A 134 -7.27 40.35 35.43
N ALA A 135 -6.44 39.31 35.47
CA ALA A 135 -5.95 38.65 34.27
C ALA A 135 -7.07 37.79 33.64
N ALA A 136 -7.39 38.06 32.38
CA ALA A 136 -8.24 37.19 31.58
C ALA A 136 -7.47 35.90 31.20
N GLN A 137 -8.06 34.74 31.50
CA GLN A 137 -7.56 33.45 31.04
C GLN A 137 -7.62 33.39 29.51
N PRO A 138 -6.59 32.88 28.81
CA PRO A 138 -6.69 32.61 27.37
C PRO A 138 -7.68 31.45 27.15
N SER A 139 -8.89 31.78 26.72
CA SER A 139 -9.90 30.78 26.34
C SER A 139 -9.36 29.89 25.22
N ALA A 140 -9.35 28.58 25.43
CA ALA A 140 -8.83 27.62 24.46
C ALA A 140 -9.72 27.52 23.21
N SER A 141 -9.51 28.42 22.26
CA SER A 141 -10.07 28.32 20.92
C SER A 141 -9.40 27.14 20.20
N SER A 142 -10.13 26.02 20.07
CA SER A 142 -9.71 24.91 19.21
C SER A 142 -9.34 25.45 17.82
N PRO A 143 -8.12 25.22 17.31
CA PRO A 143 -7.73 25.74 16.02
C PRO A 143 -8.62 25.09 14.94
N ALA A 144 -9.39 25.90 14.22
CA ALA A 144 -10.21 25.44 13.12
C ALA A 144 -9.29 24.82 12.06
N THR A 145 -9.32 23.49 11.93
CA THR A 145 -8.45 22.76 11.01
C THR A 145 -8.85 23.07 9.57
N SER A 146 -8.08 23.94 8.91
CA SER A 146 -8.13 24.14 7.47
C SER A 146 -8.08 22.79 6.76
N PHE A 147 -8.98 22.57 5.80
CA PHE A 147 -9.00 21.33 5.03
C PHE A 147 -7.64 21.05 4.37
N SER A 148 -7.22 19.78 4.38
CA SER A 148 -6.01 19.29 3.73
C SER A 148 -6.33 18.05 2.92
N SER A 149 -6.06 18.09 1.61
CA SER A 149 -6.20 16.99 0.67
C SER A 149 -5.18 15.87 0.93
N ALA A 150 -5.45 14.68 0.40
CA ALA A 150 -4.50 13.57 0.40
C ALA A 150 -3.13 13.91 -0.25
N THR A 151 -3.08 14.88 -1.18
CA THR A 151 -1.84 15.29 -1.85
C THR A 151 -1.17 16.53 -1.27
N ASP A 152 -1.80 17.25 -0.33
CA ASP A 152 -1.23 18.48 0.23
C ASP A 152 -0.02 18.20 1.15
N PRO A 153 1.05 19.02 1.12
CA PRO A 153 2.26 18.83 1.92
C PRO A 153 2.05 18.66 3.43
N ILE A 154 2.99 17.96 4.06
CA ILE A 154 3.13 17.93 5.53
C ILE A 154 4.12 19.03 5.94
N HIS A 155 3.79 19.77 7.00
CA HIS A 155 4.62 20.82 7.58
C HIS A 155 5.07 20.44 9.01
N PRO A 156 6.13 21.07 9.59
CA PRO A 156 6.61 20.75 10.94
C PRO A 156 5.55 20.87 12.05
N SER A 157 4.55 21.73 11.86
CA SER A 157 3.41 21.96 12.74
C SER A 157 2.22 21.02 12.48
N SER A 158 2.18 20.28 11.37
CA SER A 158 1.08 19.38 11.04
C SER A 158 0.96 18.25 12.07
N ARG A 159 -0.23 18.06 12.63
CA ARG A 159 -0.54 16.97 13.56
C ARG A 159 -1.82 16.26 13.16
N PHE A 160 -1.76 14.93 13.12
CA PHE A 160 -2.80 14.05 12.59
C PHE A 160 -3.50 13.28 13.72
N TRP A 161 -4.02 14.00 14.72
CA TRP A 161 -4.54 13.40 15.96
C TRP A 161 -5.64 12.35 15.73
N THR A 162 -6.52 12.56 14.74
CA THR A 162 -7.60 11.65 14.35
C THR A 162 -7.20 10.62 13.28
N GLY A 163 -5.95 10.68 12.81
CA GLY A 163 -5.47 9.99 11.62
C GLY A 163 -5.84 10.69 10.31
N THR A 164 -5.02 10.51 9.27
CA THR A 164 -5.34 10.84 7.87
C THR A 164 -4.57 9.95 6.90
N ILE A 165 -4.99 9.89 5.64
CA ILE A 165 -4.32 9.20 4.54
C ILE A 165 -3.71 10.25 3.59
N LYS A 166 -2.43 10.06 3.25
CA LYS A 166 -1.71 10.84 2.25
C LYS A 166 -1.29 9.96 1.08
N HIS A 167 -1.19 10.56 -0.10
CA HIS A 167 -0.64 9.93 -1.32
C HIS A 167 0.86 10.17 -1.39
N SER A 168 1.62 9.17 -1.86
CA SER A 168 3.06 9.31 -2.07
C SER A 168 3.37 10.42 -3.07
N TYR A 169 4.52 11.07 -2.89
CA TYR A 169 5.10 11.90 -3.93
C TYR A 169 5.25 11.08 -5.23
N ASN A 170 5.04 11.73 -6.37
CA ASN A 170 5.26 11.14 -7.68
C ASN A 170 5.64 12.21 -8.70
N GLN A 171 6.75 12.02 -9.39
CA GLN A 171 7.29 12.97 -10.37
C GLN A 171 6.49 13.06 -11.68
N TYR A 172 5.59 12.10 -11.94
CA TYR A 172 4.72 12.06 -13.12
C TYR A 172 3.30 12.57 -12.83
N ALA A 173 2.99 12.92 -11.58
CA ALA A 173 1.72 13.56 -11.24
C ALA A 173 1.78 15.06 -11.53
N ASP A 174 0.62 15.67 -11.81
CA ASP A 174 0.48 17.13 -11.89
C ASP A 174 1.08 17.81 -10.63
N PRO A 175 1.86 18.90 -10.74
CA PRO A 175 2.52 19.54 -9.61
C PRO A 175 1.57 19.98 -8.47
N SER A 176 0.32 20.34 -8.78
CA SER A 176 -0.70 20.68 -7.76
C SER A 176 -1.23 19.47 -6.98
N ARG A 177 -0.87 18.26 -7.43
CA ARG A 177 -1.23 16.95 -6.86
C ARG A 177 0.01 16.04 -6.73
N ALA A 178 1.17 16.66 -6.52
CA ALA A 178 2.46 15.99 -6.47
C ALA A 178 2.56 14.92 -5.36
N GLY A 179 1.90 15.08 -4.21
CA GLY A 179 1.91 14.13 -3.09
C GLY A 179 3.03 14.39 -2.06
N VAL A 180 3.17 13.51 -1.06
CA VAL A 180 4.08 13.71 0.09
C VAL A 180 5.27 12.74 0.12
N THR A 181 6.44 13.23 0.50
CA THR A 181 7.68 12.43 0.60
C THR A 181 7.84 11.74 1.96
N ILE A 182 8.70 10.71 2.06
CA ILE A 182 9.06 10.12 3.37
C ILE A 182 9.65 11.18 4.31
N SER A 183 10.53 12.05 3.82
CA SER A 183 11.12 13.14 4.63
C SER A 183 10.07 14.09 5.21
N GLN A 184 8.95 14.31 4.51
CA GLN A 184 7.80 15.07 5.03
C GLN A 184 7.06 14.32 6.15
N MET A 185 7.03 12.99 6.15
CA MET A 185 6.45 12.20 7.25
C MET A 185 7.31 12.24 8.52
N LEU A 186 8.63 12.41 8.38
CA LEU A 186 9.57 12.56 9.50
C LEU A 186 9.41 13.90 10.26
N LEU A 187 8.74 14.90 9.66
CA LEU A 187 8.63 16.24 10.21
C LEU A 187 7.94 16.25 11.60
N PRO A 188 8.50 16.96 12.60
CA PRO A 188 9.45 18.06 12.45
C PRO A 188 10.93 17.68 12.30
N ALA A 189 11.33 16.41 12.39
CA ALA A 189 12.72 16.01 12.21
C ALA A 189 13.21 16.22 10.76
N THR A 190 14.49 16.54 10.61
CA THR A 190 15.18 16.69 9.32
C THR A 190 16.55 16.04 9.39
N THR A 191 17.23 15.90 8.25
CA THR A 191 18.63 15.40 8.18
C THR A 191 19.61 16.21 9.02
N ALA A 192 19.36 17.52 9.17
CA ALA A 192 20.19 18.45 9.94
C ALA A 192 19.83 18.52 11.43
N SER A 193 18.61 18.13 11.85
CA SER A 193 18.19 18.21 13.26
C SER A 193 17.14 17.18 13.63
N ARG A 194 17.32 16.55 14.80
CA ARG A 194 16.33 15.62 15.38
C ARG A 194 14.99 16.27 15.68
N ASN A 195 14.95 17.58 16.00
CA ASN A 195 13.73 18.32 16.36
C ASN A 195 12.75 17.48 17.21
N ALA A 196 13.18 17.14 18.42
CA ALA A 196 12.46 16.31 19.38
C ALA A 196 12.24 14.81 19.02
N LEU A 197 12.68 14.30 17.86
CA LEU A 197 12.66 12.85 17.56
C LEU A 197 13.73 12.09 18.38
N ARG A 198 13.27 11.15 19.22
CA ARG A 198 14.13 10.35 20.13
C ARG A 198 14.69 9.11 19.45
N PHE A 199 13.83 8.32 18.80
CA PHE A 199 14.16 7.13 18.02
C PHE A 199 13.06 6.78 17.03
N ALA A 200 13.34 5.88 16.09
CA ALA A 200 12.35 5.33 15.16
C ALA A 200 12.35 3.80 15.12
N VAL A 201 11.20 3.22 14.78
CA VAL A 201 11.05 1.80 14.42
C VAL A 201 10.41 1.73 13.04
N LEU A 202 11.11 1.15 12.08
CA LEU A 202 10.72 1.04 10.68
C LEU A 202 10.49 -0.43 10.32
N ALA A 203 9.63 -0.70 9.33
CA ALA A 203 9.55 -2.01 8.69
C ALA A 203 9.41 -1.85 7.17
N THR A 204 9.97 -2.79 6.41
CA THR A 204 9.84 -2.86 4.94
C THR A 204 10.27 -4.22 4.40
N TYR A 205 9.77 -4.59 3.22
CA TYR A 205 10.19 -5.79 2.48
C TYR A 205 11.45 -5.52 1.66
N ASP A 206 11.38 -4.55 0.73
CA ASP A 206 12.52 -4.06 -0.05
C ASP A 206 13.01 -2.69 0.48
N LEU A 207 14.24 -2.29 0.15
CA LEU A 207 14.76 -0.96 0.45
C LEU A 207 15.91 -0.51 -0.45
N ARG A 208 16.25 0.78 -0.35
CA ARG A 208 17.59 1.30 -0.66
C ARG A 208 18.17 1.89 0.61
N ILE A 209 19.11 1.18 1.24
CA ILE A 209 19.53 1.53 2.60
C ILE A 209 20.29 2.86 2.65
N GLU A 210 21.14 3.19 1.67
CA GLU A 210 21.80 4.50 1.60
C GLU A 210 20.79 5.66 1.50
N TRP A 211 19.85 5.56 0.57
CA TRP A 211 18.77 6.53 0.41
C TRP A 211 17.98 6.69 1.72
N LEU A 212 17.54 5.57 2.30
CA LEU A 212 16.74 5.56 3.53
C LEU A 212 17.49 6.17 4.72
N TYR A 213 18.75 5.79 4.93
CA TYR A 213 19.60 6.33 5.98
C TYR A 213 19.82 7.84 5.80
N SER A 214 20.01 8.31 4.56
CA SER A 214 20.20 9.72 4.24
C SER A 214 19.03 10.64 4.61
N LEU A 215 17.82 10.09 4.85
CA LEU A 215 16.64 10.86 5.24
C LEU A 215 16.62 11.22 6.74
N PHE A 216 17.40 10.53 7.58
CA PHE A 216 17.35 10.67 9.04
C PHE A 216 18.48 11.55 9.60
N PRO A 217 18.25 12.24 10.72
CA PRO A 217 19.30 12.98 11.43
C PRO A 217 20.40 12.06 11.98
N CYS A 218 21.64 12.53 11.92
CA CYS A 218 22.83 11.76 12.28
C CYS A 218 22.78 11.19 13.72
N GLY A 219 23.16 9.91 13.83
CA GLY A 219 23.23 9.16 15.09
C GLY A 219 21.87 8.95 15.79
N LEU A 220 20.74 9.15 15.09
CA LEU A 220 19.42 8.79 15.61
C LEU A 220 19.34 7.26 15.76
N PRO A 221 18.95 6.72 16.93
CA PRO A 221 18.67 5.29 17.06
C PRO A 221 17.47 4.90 16.20
N VAL A 222 17.68 3.92 15.31
CA VAL A 222 16.62 3.37 14.45
C VAL A 222 16.67 1.86 14.50
N THR A 223 15.52 1.22 14.73
CA THR A 223 15.34 -0.22 14.53
C THR A 223 14.63 -0.46 13.20
N LEU A 224 15.27 -1.19 12.30
CA LEU A 224 14.78 -1.55 10.98
C LEU A 224 14.37 -3.02 10.96
N VAL A 225 13.08 -3.31 10.84
CA VAL A 225 12.59 -4.67 10.63
C VAL A 225 12.69 -5.01 9.15
N LEU A 226 13.35 -6.12 8.84
CA LEU A 226 13.54 -6.65 7.49
C LEU A 226 12.94 -8.07 7.38
N PRO A 227 12.79 -8.61 6.16
CA PRO A 227 12.45 -10.02 5.99
C PRO A 227 13.45 -10.96 6.65
N PRO A 228 13.00 -12.10 7.19
CA PRO A 228 13.94 -13.14 7.62
C PRO A 228 14.75 -13.64 6.41
N PRO A 229 16.02 -14.02 6.60
CA PRO A 229 16.86 -14.59 5.53
C PRO A 229 16.20 -15.74 4.75
N LYS A 230 16.66 -15.98 3.52
CA LYS A 230 16.13 -17.08 2.68
C LYS A 230 16.51 -18.43 3.30
N GLU A 231 17.74 -18.49 3.78
CA GLU A 231 18.42 -19.54 4.52
C GLU A 231 17.82 -19.72 5.94
N ASP A 232 18.04 -20.86 6.59
CA ASP A 232 17.57 -21.10 7.97
C ASP A 232 18.73 -21.10 8.98
N TYR A 233 18.64 -20.21 9.98
CA TYR A 233 19.56 -20.09 11.12
C TYR A 233 19.68 -21.35 12.00
N ARG A 234 18.78 -22.32 11.79
CA ARG A 234 18.79 -23.64 12.43
C ARG A 234 19.73 -24.62 11.73
N THR A 235 20.09 -24.37 10.47
CA THR A 235 20.98 -25.19 9.65
C THR A 235 22.30 -24.51 9.32
N ASP A 236 22.34 -23.18 9.26
CA ASP A 236 23.57 -22.39 9.09
C ASP A 236 23.74 -21.43 10.27
N ALA A 237 24.91 -21.46 10.90
CA ALA A 237 25.25 -20.61 12.05
C ALA A 237 25.65 -19.17 11.66
N ALA A 238 25.97 -18.92 10.39
CA ALA A 238 26.27 -17.57 9.88
C ALA A 238 25.01 -16.73 9.64
N VAL A 239 23.84 -17.36 9.55
CA VAL A 239 22.55 -16.69 9.30
C VAL A 239 22.05 -16.03 10.58
N ALA A 240 21.69 -14.74 10.49
CA ALA A 240 21.18 -13.96 11.61
C ALA A 240 19.94 -14.62 12.24
N ARG A 241 20.00 -14.84 13.57
CA ARG A 241 18.91 -15.46 14.34
C ARG A 241 17.75 -14.47 14.55
N PRO A 242 16.52 -14.94 14.82
CA PRO A 242 15.41 -14.04 15.16
C PRO A 242 15.73 -13.16 16.37
N GLY A 243 15.34 -11.89 16.31
CA GLY A 243 15.66 -10.87 17.32
C GLY A 243 16.42 -9.67 16.75
N LEU A 244 17.04 -8.88 17.64
CA LEU A 244 17.63 -7.57 17.35
C LEU A 244 19.17 -7.65 17.27
N HIS A 245 19.76 -7.08 16.23
CA HIS A 245 21.20 -7.11 15.94
C HIS A 245 21.74 -5.71 15.57
N PRO A 246 23.04 -5.44 15.75
CA PRO A 246 23.71 -4.31 15.09
C PRO A 246 23.58 -4.43 13.55
N ILE A 247 23.35 -3.32 12.85
CA ILE A 247 23.13 -3.33 11.39
C ILE A 247 24.38 -3.76 10.60
N GLU A 248 25.56 -3.57 11.20
CA GLU A 248 26.86 -3.81 10.57
C GLU A 248 27.10 -5.29 10.25
N ILE A 249 26.45 -6.24 10.95
CA ILE A 249 26.61 -7.68 10.71
C ILE A 249 26.04 -8.13 9.34
N PHE A 250 25.17 -7.32 8.73
CA PHE A 250 24.56 -7.62 7.44
C PHE A 250 25.48 -7.25 6.25
N GLY A 251 26.61 -6.58 6.53
CA GLY A 251 27.67 -6.32 5.54
C GLY A 251 27.25 -5.37 4.41
N GLY A 252 28.11 -5.25 3.39
CA GLY A 252 27.86 -4.42 2.21
C GLY A 252 27.46 -2.98 2.57
N GLU A 253 26.36 -2.49 1.99
CA GLU A 253 25.87 -1.12 2.21
C GLU A 253 25.48 -0.83 3.67
N PHE A 254 25.02 -1.82 4.42
CA PHE A 254 24.58 -1.68 5.82
C PHE A 254 25.71 -1.21 6.75
N THR A 255 26.98 -1.50 6.41
CA THR A 255 28.15 -1.01 7.16
C THR A 255 28.30 0.51 7.18
N ARG A 256 27.63 1.22 6.25
CA ARG A 256 27.64 2.69 6.15
C ARG A 256 26.52 3.36 6.97
N CYS A 257 25.77 2.59 7.77
CA CYS A 257 24.59 3.05 8.51
C CYS A 257 24.76 2.97 10.05
N PRO A 258 25.90 3.42 10.63
CA PRO A 258 26.30 3.07 11.99
C PRO A 258 25.28 3.49 13.07
N GLY A 259 25.10 2.61 14.06
CA GLY A 259 24.20 2.86 15.20
C GLY A 259 22.72 2.59 14.93
N TRP A 260 22.37 2.11 13.73
CA TRP A 260 21.08 1.46 13.49
C TRP A 260 21.12 -0.01 13.92
N GLN A 261 19.94 -0.59 14.14
CA GLN A 261 19.78 -2.00 14.49
C GLN A 261 18.80 -2.67 13.54
N VAL A 262 19.02 -3.94 13.20
CA VAL A 262 18.10 -4.74 12.38
C VAL A 262 17.37 -5.74 13.26
N CYS A 263 16.05 -5.81 13.12
CA CYS A 263 15.22 -6.81 13.77
C CYS A 263 14.81 -7.88 12.76
N VAL A 264 15.14 -9.14 13.04
CA VAL A 264 14.86 -10.31 12.21
C VAL A 264 13.64 -11.05 12.78
N PRO A 265 12.52 -11.16 12.05
CA PRO A 265 11.35 -11.93 12.49
C PRO A 265 11.63 -13.44 12.64
N HIS A 266 10.94 -14.09 13.57
CA HIS A 266 10.97 -15.55 13.69
C HIS A 266 10.22 -16.21 12.53
N LYS A 267 10.97 -16.71 11.53
CA LYS A 267 10.48 -17.57 10.46
C LYS A 267 10.09 -18.97 11.01
N PRO A 268 8.82 -19.37 11.05
CA PRO A 268 8.42 -20.73 11.45
C PRO A 268 9.01 -21.80 10.51
N LYS A 269 8.85 -23.08 10.86
CA LYS A 269 9.38 -24.19 10.03
C LYS A 269 8.49 -24.47 8.82
N GLY A 270 9.05 -24.29 7.63
CA GLY A 270 8.44 -24.69 6.35
C GLY A 270 7.67 -23.57 5.64
N GLY A 271 7.67 -23.64 4.32
CA GLY A 271 7.00 -22.68 3.43
C GLY A 271 7.86 -21.48 3.02
N TRP A 272 7.46 -20.85 1.91
CA TRP A 272 7.88 -19.51 1.54
C TRP A 272 7.03 -18.51 2.34
N LEU A 273 7.67 -17.62 3.09
CA LEU A 273 7.04 -16.72 4.06
C LEU A 273 7.70 -15.34 3.96
N THR A 274 6.94 -14.28 3.70
CA THR A 274 7.48 -12.93 3.51
C THR A 274 7.09 -11.98 4.63
N GLN A 275 8.06 -11.25 5.20
CA GLN A 275 7.74 -10.03 5.94
C GLN A 275 7.41 -8.94 4.92
N HIS A 276 6.19 -8.42 4.95
CA HIS A 276 5.72 -7.49 3.92
C HIS A 276 5.14 -6.18 4.50
N MET A 277 4.86 -6.11 5.81
CA MET A 277 4.46 -4.89 6.52
C MET A 277 5.42 -3.73 6.24
N LYS A 278 4.90 -2.56 5.86
CA LYS A 278 5.67 -1.33 5.75
C LYS A 278 5.14 -0.28 6.72
N PHE A 279 6.00 0.26 7.58
CA PHE A 279 5.61 1.31 8.53
C PHE A 279 6.79 2.17 9.00
N LEU A 280 6.45 3.35 9.52
CA LEU A 280 7.31 4.19 10.37
C LEU A 280 6.60 4.37 11.72
N ILE A 281 7.27 4.11 12.83
CA ILE A 281 6.84 4.58 14.16
C ILE A 281 7.91 5.52 14.68
N LEU A 282 7.55 6.80 14.85
CA LEU A 282 8.47 7.88 15.18
C LEU A 282 8.13 8.43 16.57
N VAL A 283 9.07 8.34 17.51
CA VAL A 283 8.84 8.69 18.91
C VAL A 283 9.42 10.08 19.18
N HIS A 284 8.59 11.13 19.13
CA HIS A 284 9.00 12.49 19.47
C HIS A 284 8.66 12.82 20.93
N GLU A 285 9.33 13.81 21.51
CA GLU A 285 9.19 14.12 22.95
C GLU A 285 7.76 14.43 23.40
N GLY A 286 6.96 15.11 22.57
CA GLY A 286 5.58 15.47 22.85
C GLY A 286 4.50 14.66 22.11
N PHE A 287 4.87 13.81 21.15
CA PHE A 287 3.93 12.99 20.38
C PHE A 287 4.61 11.77 19.73
N LEU A 288 3.85 10.71 19.50
CA LEU A 288 4.26 9.54 18.74
C LEU A 288 3.49 9.50 17.42
N ARG A 289 4.20 9.37 16.30
CA ARG A 289 3.60 9.19 14.97
C ARG A 289 3.63 7.72 14.57
N VAL A 290 2.51 7.17 14.14
CA VAL A 290 2.42 5.89 13.42
C VAL A 290 2.05 6.19 11.98
N ALA A 291 2.92 5.81 11.04
CA ALA A 291 2.65 5.81 9.61
C ALA A 291 2.64 4.37 9.09
N ILE A 292 1.54 3.92 8.50
CA ILE A 292 1.38 2.59 7.90
C ILE A 292 1.30 2.79 6.37
N LEU A 293 2.15 2.08 5.63
CA LEU A 293 2.47 2.39 4.23
C LEU A 293 2.12 1.23 3.30
N SER A 294 1.83 1.53 2.03
CA SER A 294 1.76 0.51 0.98
C SER A 294 3.08 0.30 0.23
N GLY A 295 3.94 1.32 0.21
CA GLY A 295 5.23 1.33 -0.47
C GLY A 295 6.37 0.83 0.39
N ASN A 296 7.34 0.19 -0.24
CA ASN A 296 8.63 -0.18 0.34
C ASN A 296 9.50 1.06 0.60
N LEU A 297 10.50 0.94 1.46
CA LEU A 297 11.43 2.04 1.77
C LEU A 297 12.58 2.11 0.74
N ASN A 298 12.21 2.22 -0.53
CA ASN A 298 13.10 2.50 -1.65
C ASN A 298 12.65 3.80 -2.37
N GLN A 299 13.54 4.44 -3.13
CA GLN A 299 13.24 5.71 -3.81
C GLN A 299 12.14 5.60 -4.89
N ILE A 300 12.04 4.46 -5.58
CA ILE A 300 11.12 4.25 -6.70
C ILE A 300 9.66 4.24 -6.22
N ASP A 301 9.38 3.58 -5.10
CA ASP A 301 8.06 3.50 -4.46
C ASP A 301 7.56 4.85 -3.91
N TRP A 302 8.44 5.87 -3.77
CA TRP A 302 8.10 7.19 -3.22
C TRP A 302 8.34 8.38 -4.17
N GLU A 303 8.77 8.11 -5.41
CA GLU A 303 8.98 9.14 -6.44
C GLU A 303 8.42 8.76 -7.82
N ARG A 304 8.26 7.47 -8.14
CA ARG A 304 7.96 6.99 -9.51
C ARG A 304 6.70 6.14 -9.60
N ILE A 305 6.42 5.33 -8.58
CA ILE A 305 5.24 4.45 -8.52
C ILE A 305 4.28 4.96 -7.44
N GLU A 306 2.97 4.90 -7.67
CA GLU A 306 1.98 5.46 -6.75
C GLU A 306 1.71 4.55 -5.55
N ASN A 307 1.87 5.12 -4.34
CA ASN A 307 1.66 4.49 -3.05
C ASN A 307 0.84 5.41 -2.12
N THR A 308 0.42 4.88 -0.98
CA THR A 308 -0.35 5.61 0.04
C THR A 308 0.18 5.34 1.45
N ALA A 309 -0.12 6.25 2.37
CA ALA A 309 0.25 6.16 3.78
C ALA A 309 -0.89 6.64 4.67
N PHE A 310 -1.35 5.80 5.61
CA PHE A 310 -2.12 6.26 6.76
C PHE A 310 -1.14 6.80 7.81
N ILE A 311 -1.39 7.99 8.34
CA ILE A 311 -0.57 8.66 9.34
C ILE A 311 -1.48 9.09 10.50
N GLN A 312 -1.18 8.67 11.73
CA GLN A 312 -1.81 9.16 12.94
C GLN A 312 -0.78 9.59 13.98
N ASP A 313 -1.03 10.72 14.62
CA ASP A 313 -0.26 11.24 15.74
C ASP A 313 -0.98 11.00 17.07
N PHE A 314 -0.23 10.67 18.11
CA PHE A 314 -0.70 10.36 19.45
C PHE A 314 0.00 11.29 20.46
N PRO A 315 -0.71 12.15 21.21
CA PRO A 315 -0.09 13.11 22.12
C PRO A 315 0.48 12.40 23.36
N LEU A 316 1.48 13.01 24.01
CA LEU A 316 2.00 12.52 25.29
C LEU A 316 0.88 12.54 26.35
N LEU A 317 0.80 11.49 27.17
CA LEU A 317 -0.12 11.46 28.32
C LEU A 317 0.21 12.59 29.29
N SER A 318 -0.77 13.44 29.59
CA SER A 318 -0.60 14.46 30.64
C SER A 318 -0.66 13.80 32.01
N SER A 319 0.18 14.24 32.95
CA SER A 319 0.15 13.74 34.34
C SER A 319 -1.17 14.04 35.08
N ALA A 320 -2.02 14.91 34.54
CA ALA A 320 -3.37 15.17 35.04
C ALA A 320 -4.41 14.17 34.51
N THR A 321 -4.16 13.55 33.36
CA THR A 321 -5.10 12.60 32.71
C THR A 321 -4.97 11.21 33.31
N LYS A 322 -5.35 11.04 34.59
CA LYS A 322 -5.72 9.71 35.09
C LYS A 322 -6.85 9.17 34.21
N PRO A 323 -6.84 7.88 33.84
CA PRO A 323 -7.93 7.31 33.05
C PRO A 323 -9.22 7.38 33.88
N ASN A 324 -10.18 8.20 33.44
CA ASN A 324 -11.54 8.11 33.94
C ASN A 324 -12.06 6.71 33.57
N VAL A 325 -12.41 5.93 34.59
CA VAL A 325 -13.09 4.63 34.41
C VAL A 325 -14.53 4.93 34.00
N ALA A 326 -14.70 5.24 32.72
CA ALA A 326 -16.01 5.36 32.11
C ALA A 326 -16.73 4.00 32.14
N GLY A 327 -18.05 4.03 32.31
CA GLY A 327 -18.87 2.83 32.43
C GLY A 327 -18.93 1.98 31.15
N PRO A 328 -19.55 0.79 31.22
CA PRO A 328 -19.65 -0.11 30.08
C PRO A 328 -20.47 0.48 28.92
N SER A 329 -20.27 -0.08 27.72
CA SER A 329 -21.07 0.13 26.49
C SER A 329 -20.67 1.28 25.52
N GLN A 330 -19.37 1.41 25.23
CA GLN A 330 -18.88 1.62 23.85
C GLN A 330 -17.66 0.72 23.61
N SER A 331 -17.48 0.16 22.40
CA SER A 331 -16.35 -0.72 22.10
C SER A 331 -15.07 0.10 21.92
N THR A 332 -14.22 0.08 22.95
CA THR A 332 -12.90 0.73 22.94
C THR A 332 -12.06 0.22 21.77
N ASN A 333 -11.54 1.12 20.93
CA ASN A 333 -10.70 0.73 19.80
C ASN A 333 -9.42 0.02 20.29
N ASP A 334 -9.13 -1.13 19.70
CA ASP A 334 -7.99 -1.98 20.03
C ASP A 334 -6.73 -1.70 19.17
N PHE A 335 -6.65 -0.52 18.54
CA PHE A 335 -5.51 -0.06 17.74
C PHE A 335 -4.16 -0.29 18.44
N LYS A 336 -3.97 0.21 19.68
CA LYS A 336 -2.74 0.00 20.45
C LYS A 336 -2.49 -1.49 20.79
N PRO A 337 -3.44 -2.25 21.37
CA PRO A 337 -3.30 -3.69 21.56
C PRO A 337 -2.90 -4.47 20.29
N GLN A 338 -3.48 -4.15 19.14
CA GLN A 338 -3.18 -4.83 17.88
C GLN A 338 -1.83 -4.39 17.29
N LEU A 339 -1.43 -3.12 17.43
CA LEU A 339 -0.08 -2.66 17.09
C LEU A 339 0.99 -3.39 17.92
N ILE A 340 0.76 -3.55 19.23
CA ILE A 340 1.65 -4.32 20.13
C ILE A 340 1.74 -5.79 19.69
N ARG A 341 0.64 -6.41 19.23
CA ARG A 341 0.66 -7.77 18.66
C ARG A 341 1.51 -7.84 17.39
N SER A 342 1.35 -6.88 16.46
CA SER A 342 2.15 -6.82 15.23
C SER A 342 3.64 -6.64 15.49
N LEU A 343 4.03 -5.79 16.45
CA LEU A 343 5.45 -5.63 16.83
C LEU A 343 6.02 -6.91 17.48
N ARG A 344 5.21 -7.63 18.26
CA ARG A 344 5.61 -8.91 18.87
C ARG A 344 5.76 -10.03 17.83
N SER A 345 4.90 -10.12 16.82
CA SER A 345 5.04 -11.13 15.75
C SER A 345 6.26 -10.87 14.85
N LEU A 346 6.68 -9.61 14.70
CA LEU A 346 7.98 -9.23 14.10
C LEU A 346 9.20 -9.52 14.99
N SER A 347 9.00 -10.14 16.16
CA SER A 347 10.05 -10.56 17.10
C SER A 347 10.87 -9.43 17.73
N LEU A 348 10.31 -8.21 17.83
CA LEU A 348 10.91 -7.14 18.63
C LEU A 348 10.97 -7.57 20.11
N PRO A 349 12.16 -7.64 20.74
CA PRO A 349 12.32 -8.10 22.12
C PRO A 349 11.47 -7.29 23.11
N ALA A 350 10.89 -7.92 24.12
CA ALA A 350 10.01 -7.25 25.10
C ALA A 350 10.69 -6.11 25.89
N SER A 351 12.03 -6.10 25.94
CA SER A 351 12.87 -5.02 26.50
C SER A 351 13.07 -3.82 25.56
N HIS A 352 12.59 -3.87 24.31
CA HIS A 352 12.77 -2.79 23.35
C HIS A 352 11.97 -1.54 23.76
N ALA A 353 12.62 -0.37 23.71
CA ALA A 353 12.10 0.91 24.21
C ALA A 353 10.73 1.32 23.61
N ILE A 354 10.36 0.78 22.43
CA ILE A 354 9.06 1.03 21.81
C ILE A 354 7.88 0.63 22.70
N TYR A 355 7.97 -0.45 23.49
CA TYR A 355 6.84 -0.89 24.30
C TYR A 355 6.58 0.08 25.46
N ALA A 356 7.64 0.52 26.15
CA ALA A 356 7.55 1.57 27.16
C ALA A 356 7.08 2.91 26.56
N ALA A 357 7.57 3.28 25.37
CA ALA A 357 7.12 4.49 24.68
C ALA A 357 5.62 4.43 24.34
N LEU A 358 5.11 3.30 23.83
CA LEU A 358 3.68 3.12 23.55
C LEU A 358 2.79 3.27 24.80
N ASP A 359 3.35 3.09 26.00
CA ASP A 359 2.66 3.33 27.28
C ASP A 359 2.74 4.79 27.77
N THR A 360 3.51 5.68 27.13
CA THR A 360 3.57 7.12 27.46
C THR A 360 2.68 8.04 26.60
N TYR A 361 2.06 7.54 25.52
CA TYR A 361 1.19 8.35 24.64
C TYR A 361 -0.28 7.92 24.72
N ASP A 362 -1.18 8.87 24.51
CA ASP A 362 -2.62 8.62 24.52
C ASP A 362 -3.11 8.14 23.15
N PHE A 363 -3.80 6.99 23.15
CA PHE A 363 -4.41 6.38 21.96
C PHE A 363 -5.93 6.61 21.89
N SER A 364 -6.53 7.39 22.80
CA SER A 364 -7.97 7.70 22.82
C SER A 364 -8.50 8.27 21.49
N ALA A 365 -7.67 9.04 20.78
CA ALA A 365 -8.00 9.64 19.50
C ALA A 365 -8.00 8.64 18.30
N ALA A 366 -7.54 7.40 18.49
CA ALA A 366 -7.81 6.32 17.54
C ALA A 366 -9.28 5.90 17.65
N THR A 367 -10.19 6.64 17.01
CA THR A 367 -11.63 6.35 17.04
C THR A 367 -12.12 5.67 15.76
N ARG A 368 -11.54 6.02 14.60
CA ARG A 368 -11.93 5.52 13.27
C ARG A 368 -11.13 4.29 12.83
N ALA A 369 -9.83 4.46 12.57
CA ALA A 369 -8.98 3.40 12.02
C ALA A 369 -8.88 2.17 12.95
N ARG A 370 -9.03 0.97 12.39
CA ARG A 370 -8.82 -0.32 13.07
C ARG A 370 -7.68 -1.07 12.40
N ILE A 371 -6.68 -1.52 13.14
CA ILE A 371 -5.59 -2.32 12.55
C ILE A 371 -6.11 -3.71 12.15
N VAL A 372 -5.82 -4.09 10.91
CA VAL A 372 -5.94 -5.44 10.38
C VAL A 372 -4.54 -5.86 9.92
N ALA A 373 -4.04 -6.96 10.48
CA ALA A 373 -2.69 -7.44 10.28
C ALA A 373 -2.68 -8.97 10.25
N SER A 374 -1.66 -9.55 9.61
CA SER A 374 -1.38 -10.99 9.61
C SER A 374 0.09 -11.26 9.89
N TRP A 375 0.40 -12.50 10.26
CA TRP A 375 1.73 -13.08 10.45
C TRP A 375 1.62 -14.62 10.43
N PRO A 376 2.67 -15.33 9.99
CA PRO A 376 2.70 -16.79 10.09
C PRO A 376 2.82 -17.25 11.55
N GLU A 377 2.15 -18.36 11.85
CA GLU A 377 2.13 -19.01 13.16
C GLU A 377 2.76 -20.42 13.05
N PRO A 378 3.36 -20.98 14.11
CA PRO A 378 3.91 -22.35 14.09
C PRO A 378 2.87 -23.46 13.88
N SER A 379 1.58 -23.12 14.02
CA SER A 379 0.44 -23.99 13.76
C SER A 379 -0.77 -23.15 13.35
N SER A 380 -1.67 -23.73 12.56
CA SER A 380 -2.92 -23.07 12.16
C SER A 380 -3.72 -22.61 13.38
N LEU A 381 -4.27 -21.40 13.31
CA LEU A 381 -5.17 -20.87 14.33
C LEU A 381 -6.45 -21.71 14.37
N ALA A 382 -6.71 -22.36 15.49
CA ALA A 382 -7.97 -23.06 15.75
C ALA A 382 -9.01 -22.12 16.37
N ASP A 383 -10.27 -22.29 15.97
CA ASP A 383 -11.45 -21.64 16.51
C ASP A 383 -11.57 -20.12 16.28
N TRP A 384 -12.81 -19.63 16.18
CA TRP A 384 -13.08 -18.25 15.75
C TRP A 384 -12.47 -17.19 16.67
N GLU A 385 -12.29 -17.46 17.96
CA GLU A 385 -11.60 -16.54 18.88
C GLU A 385 -10.16 -16.24 18.45
N ARG A 386 -9.38 -17.28 18.06
CA ARG A 386 -8.01 -17.07 17.58
C ARG A 386 -8.00 -16.55 16.15
N ILE A 387 -8.85 -17.09 15.28
CA ILE A 387 -8.96 -16.69 13.88
C ILE A 387 -9.30 -15.20 13.75
N GLU A 388 -10.11 -14.63 14.66
CA GLU A 388 -10.45 -13.20 14.68
C GLU A 388 -9.32 -12.28 15.22
N THR A 389 -8.17 -12.81 15.62
CA THR A 389 -7.02 -12.00 16.07
C THR A 389 -6.13 -11.48 14.93
N GLN A 390 -6.13 -12.13 13.77
CA GLN A 390 -5.35 -11.71 12.61
C GLN A 390 -5.98 -12.07 11.26
N GLY A 391 -5.38 -11.64 10.15
CA GLY A 391 -5.76 -11.98 8.78
C GLY A 391 -7.23 -11.70 8.42
N LEU A 392 -7.79 -12.59 7.60
CA LEU A 392 -9.16 -12.50 7.08
C LEU A 392 -10.22 -12.62 8.19
N GLY A 393 -9.97 -13.42 9.22
CA GLY A 393 -10.83 -13.49 10.41
C GLY A 393 -10.90 -12.16 11.15
N ARG A 394 -9.75 -11.50 11.36
CA ARG A 394 -9.67 -10.15 11.94
C ARG A 394 -10.36 -9.11 11.07
N LEU A 395 -10.22 -9.18 9.75
CA LEU A 395 -10.94 -8.31 8.82
C LEU A 395 -12.46 -8.42 9.05
N GLY A 396 -13.01 -9.64 8.98
CA GLY A 396 -14.44 -9.85 9.20
C GLY A 396 -14.93 -9.53 10.61
N LYS A 397 -14.06 -9.56 11.64
CA LYS A 397 -14.38 -9.02 12.97
C LYS A 397 -14.47 -7.50 12.95
N VAL A 398 -13.44 -6.82 12.43
CA VAL A 398 -13.40 -5.35 12.33
C VAL A 398 -14.58 -4.79 11.53
N VAL A 399 -14.95 -5.44 10.43
CA VAL A 399 -16.12 -5.06 9.60
C VAL A 399 -17.41 -5.09 10.43
N ARG A 400 -17.66 -6.16 11.20
CA ARG A 400 -18.81 -6.25 12.14
C ARG A 400 -18.74 -5.18 13.24
N GLU A 401 -17.56 -4.95 13.83
CA GLU A 401 -17.35 -3.95 14.90
C GLU A 401 -17.52 -2.50 14.43
N LEU A 402 -17.33 -2.21 13.14
CA LEU A 402 -17.65 -0.92 12.52
C LEU A 402 -19.16 -0.75 12.23
N GLY A 403 -20.00 -1.75 12.52
CA GLY A 403 -21.44 -1.72 12.29
C GLY A 403 -21.87 -2.06 10.86
N ILE A 404 -20.95 -2.53 10.00
CA ILE A 404 -21.30 -3.04 8.67
C ILE A 404 -22.13 -4.30 8.84
N ARG A 405 -23.41 -4.23 8.44
CA ARG A 405 -24.34 -5.35 8.54
C ARG A 405 -24.30 -6.20 7.27
N PRO A 406 -24.51 -7.53 7.37
CA PRO A 406 -24.78 -8.38 6.23
C PRO A 406 -25.90 -7.79 5.38
N SER A 407 -25.58 -7.47 4.13
CA SER A 407 -26.54 -7.07 3.10
C SER A 407 -26.23 -7.83 1.83
N GLN A 408 -27.27 -8.11 1.04
CA GLN A 408 -27.21 -8.96 -0.16
C GLN A 408 -26.47 -8.29 -1.34
N SER A 409 -25.95 -7.08 -1.14
CA SER A 409 -25.28 -6.29 -2.18
C SER A 409 -24.19 -5.41 -1.56
N VAL A 410 -23.13 -6.07 -1.10
CA VAL A 410 -21.83 -5.45 -0.84
C VAL A 410 -20.92 -5.76 -2.02
N GLU A 411 -20.56 -4.74 -2.80
CA GLU A 411 -19.52 -4.81 -3.83
C GLU A 411 -18.14 -4.64 -3.17
N VAL A 412 -17.14 -5.38 -3.61
CA VAL A 412 -15.76 -5.28 -3.09
C VAL A 412 -14.77 -5.09 -4.23
N GLU A 413 -13.85 -4.15 -4.11
CA GLU A 413 -12.79 -3.86 -5.09
C GLU A 413 -11.42 -4.04 -4.42
N CYS A 414 -10.66 -5.04 -4.86
CA CYS A 414 -9.41 -5.47 -4.25
C CYS A 414 -8.23 -5.12 -5.17
N GLN A 415 -7.49 -4.07 -4.84
CA GLN A 415 -6.38 -3.54 -5.65
C GLN A 415 -5.03 -3.87 -4.99
N GLY A 416 -4.06 -4.32 -5.80
CA GLY A 416 -2.68 -4.56 -5.35
C GLY A 416 -1.68 -4.72 -6.51
N SER A 417 -0.46 -5.14 -6.17
CA SER A 417 0.67 -5.31 -7.11
C SER A 417 1.18 -6.76 -7.24
N SER A 418 0.50 -7.73 -6.64
CA SER A 418 0.77 -9.17 -6.81
C SER A 418 -0.53 -9.96 -6.88
N LEU A 419 -0.55 -10.97 -7.75
CA LEU A 419 -1.64 -11.94 -7.91
C LEU A 419 -1.18 -13.34 -7.48
N ALA A 420 -2.08 -14.08 -6.85
CA ALA A 420 -1.90 -15.50 -6.54
C ALA A 420 -3.01 -16.33 -7.20
N ASN A 421 -2.91 -17.65 -7.16
CA ASN A 421 -3.99 -18.51 -7.63
C ASN A 421 -5.19 -18.46 -6.66
N HIS A 422 -6.27 -17.77 -7.06
CA HIS A 422 -7.53 -17.70 -6.34
C HIS A 422 -8.49 -18.80 -6.78
N ASP A 423 -9.00 -19.54 -5.83
CA ASP A 423 -10.15 -20.42 -6.01
C ASP A 423 -11.47 -19.71 -5.64
N VAL A 424 -12.57 -20.13 -6.26
CA VAL A 424 -13.91 -19.54 -6.07
C VAL A 424 -14.29 -19.50 -4.58
N LYS A 425 -14.05 -20.59 -3.88
CA LYS A 425 -14.38 -20.78 -2.46
C LYS A 425 -13.69 -19.79 -1.54
N TRP A 426 -12.40 -19.51 -1.76
CA TRP A 426 -11.70 -18.49 -1.00
C TRP A 426 -12.24 -17.08 -1.28
N VAL A 427 -12.64 -16.78 -2.53
CA VAL A 427 -13.27 -15.48 -2.87
C VAL A 427 -14.66 -15.36 -2.23
N GLU A 428 -15.46 -16.43 -2.18
CA GLU A 428 -16.73 -16.49 -1.43
C GLU A 428 -16.52 -16.28 0.07
N HIS A 429 -15.55 -16.98 0.70
CA HIS A 429 -15.19 -16.79 2.11
C HIS A 429 -14.76 -15.35 2.40
N PHE A 430 -13.97 -14.76 1.50
CA PHE A 430 -13.51 -13.37 1.62
C PHE A 430 -14.68 -12.41 1.53
N HIS A 431 -15.55 -12.57 0.53
CA HIS A 431 -16.72 -11.73 0.31
C HIS A 431 -17.69 -11.75 1.49
N MET A 432 -18.01 -12.94 2.03
CA MET A 432 -18.87 -13.07 3.21
C MET A 432 -18.33 -12.29 4.42
N LEU A 433 -17.03 -12.38 4.69
CA LEU A 433 -16.40 -11.65 5.80
C LEU A 433 -16.28 -10.15 5.52
N ALA A 434 -16.01 -9.76 4.27
CA ALA A 434 -16.02 -8.37 3.80
C ALA A 434 -17.42 -7.72 3.88
N ALA A 435 -18.49 -8.51 3.74
CA ALA A 435 -19.87 -8.10 3.93
C ALA A 435 -20.35 -8.16 5.40
N GLY A 436 -19.47 -8.51 6.36
CA GLY A 436 -19.80 -8.54 7.78
C GLY A 436 -20.59 -9.76 8.26
N VAL A 437 -20.63 -10.85 7.48
CA VAL A 437 -21.31 -12.10 7.87
C VAL A 437 -20.66 -12.70 9.11
N GLU A 438 -21.43 -12.91 10.19
CA GLU A 438 -21.01 -13.71 11.35
C GLU A 438 -20.64 -15.14 10.87
N PRO A 439 -19.37 -15.57 11.02
CA PRO A 439 -18.90 -16.79 10.36
C PRO A 439 -19.07 -18.07 11.19
N ARG A 440 -19.33 -17.96 12.50
CA ARG A 440 -19.54 -19.12 13.39
C ARG A 440 -20.69 -20.00 12.85
N GLY A 441 -20.41 -21.29 12.68
CA GLY A 441 -21.36 -22.26 12.12
C GLY A 441 -21.62 -22.16 10.61
N LYS A 442 -20.93 -21.28 9.88
CA LYS A 442 -21.11 -21.07 8.41
C LYS A 442 -19.83 -21.22 7.60
N LEU A 443 -18.68 -20.78 8.15
CA LEU A 443 -17.38 -20.86 7.49
C LEU A 443 -16.45 -21.87 8.21
N PRO A 444 -15.64 -22.65 7.47
CA PRO A 444 -15.57 -22.74 6.00
C PRO A 444 -16.80 -23.41 5.36
N LEU A 445 -17.09 -23.04 4.11
CA LEU A 445 -18.14 -23.64 3.28
C LEU A 445 -17.84 -25.11 2.94
N LYS A 446 -18.88 -25.89 2.60
CA LYS A 446 -18.76 -27.30 2.16
C LYS A 446 -18.80 -27.39 0.62
N GLY A 447 -17.75 -27.93 0.01
CA GLY A 447 -17.58 -28.05 -1.45
C GLY A 447 -16.11 -27.99 -1.87
N LYS A 448 -15.80 -28.26 -3.14
CA LYS A 448 -14.44 -28.13 -3.70
C LYS A 448 -14.12 -26.67 -4.01
N ALA A 449 -12.83 -26.35 -4.08
CA ALA A 449 -12.33 -24.97 -4.19
C ALA A 449 -12.89 -24.17 -5.40
N ASN A 450 -13.12 -24.82 -6.55
CA ASN A 450 -13.57 -24.19 -7.79
C ASN A 450 -15.00 -24.59 -8.22
N GLU A 451 -15.84 -24.96 -7.26
CA GLU A 451 -17.28 -25.19 -7.46
C GLU A 451 -18.10 -24.04 -6.85
N ALA A 452 -19.35 -23.87 -7.28
CA ALA A 452 -20.25 -22.87 -6.70
C ALA A 452 -20.89 -23.40 -5.41
N HIS A 453 -20.87 -22.63 -4.32
CA HIS A 453 -21.36 -23.10 -3.03
C HIS A 453 -22.80 -22.65 -2.77
N ALA A 454 -23.75 -23.59 -2.76
CA ALA A 454 -25.17 -23.30 -2.50
C ALA A 454 -25.41 -22.60 -1.14
N GLU A 455 -24.52 -22.79 -0.16
CA GLU A 455 -24.58 -22.05 1.11
C GLU A 455 -24.16 -20.58 0.97
N TYR A 456 -23.18 -20.26 0.13
CA TYR A 456 -22.84 -18.87 -0.21
C TYR A 456 -24.03 -18.19 -0.90
N ALA A 457 -24.60 -18.83 -1.94
CA ALA A 457 -25.74 -18.27 -2.68
C ALA A 457 -26.96 -18.03 -1.78
N ARG A 458 -27.27 -18.97 -0.88
CA ARG A 458 -28.32 -18.84 0.14
C ARG A 458 -28.09 -17.71 1.14
N LEU A 459 -26.84 -17.47 1.54
CA LEU A 459 -26.49 -16.47 2.57
C LEU A 459 -26.34 -15.06 2.01
N MET A 460 -25.85 -14.92 0.77
CA MET A 460 -25.65 -13.63 0.11
C MET A 460 -26.82 -13.23 -0.80
N GLY A 461 -27.70 -14.16 -1.19
CA GLY A 461 -28.84 -13.89 -2.08
C GLY A 461 -28.45 -13.71 -3.56
N GLN A 462 -27.30 -14.27 -3.97
CA GLN A 462 -26.74 -14.13 -5.31
C GLN A 462 -26.15 -15.45 -5.80
N ASP A 463 -26.54 -15.87 -7.01
CA ASP A 463 -25.91 -16.98 -7.74
C ASP A 463 -24.67 -16.54 -8.54
N GLY A 464 -23.77 -17.49 -8.80
CA GLY A 464 -22.55 -17.27 -9.57
C GLY A 464 -21.39 -16.72 -8.75
N LEU A 465 -20.43 -16.07 -9.43
CA LEU A 465 -19.23 -15.54 -8.79
C LEU A 465 -19.58 -14.35 -7.86
N PRO A 466 -18.87 -14.18 -6.72
CA PRO A 466 -19.05 -13.02 -5.84
C PRO A 466 -18.82 -11.67 -6.56
N PRO A 467 -19.47 -10.58 -6.12
CA PRO A 467 -19.28 -9.23 -6.65
C PRO A 467 -17.97 -8.60 -6.14
N VAL A 468 -16.86 -9.27 -6.43
CA VAL A 468 -15.48 -8.92 -6.09
C VAL A 468 -14.75 -8.53 -7.38
N LYS A 469 -14.11 -7.36 -7.41
CA LYS A 469 -13.26 -6.92 -8.53
C LYS A 469 -11.79 -7.10 -8.14
N VAL A 470 -11.06 -7.91 -8.89
CA VAL A 470 -9.60 -8.06 -8.74
C VAL A 470 -8.93 -6.99 -9.60
N CYS A 471 -8.39 -5.96 -8.95
CA CYS A 471 -7.87 -4.76 -9.61
C CYS A 471 -6.34 -4.83 -9.75
N PHE A 472 -5.88 -5.19 -10.95
CA PHE A 472 -4.47 -5.38 -11.30
C PHE A 472 -4.22 -4.92 -12.76
N PRO A 473 -3.05 -4.37 -13.12
CA PRO A 473 -2.83 -3.88 -14.49
C PRO A 473 -2.78 -5.02 -15.53
N SER A 474 -3.42 -4.82 -16.70
CA SER A 474 -3.26 -5.72 -17.85
C SER A 474 -1.99 -5.38 -18.66
N HIS A 475 -1.46 -6.34 -19.43
CA HIS A 475 -0.31 -6.12 -20.32
C HIS A 475 -0.52 -4.89 -21.22
N ARG A 476 -1.70 -4.83 -21.84
CA ARG A 476 -2.13 -3.72 -22.68
C ARG A 476 -2.11 -2.37 -21.97
N TYR A 477 -2.47 -2.30 -20.69
CA TYR A 477 -2.44 -1.05 -19.94
C TYR A 477 -1.00 -0.56 -19.71
N VAL A 478 -0.10 -1.47 -19.30
CA VAL A 478 1.33 -1.17 -19.14
C VAL A 478 1.94 -0.73 -20.49
N GLU A 479 1.66 -1.44 -21.56
CA GLU A 479 2.28 -1.20 -22.87
C GLU A 479 1.65 0.00 -23.64
N GLU A 480 0.34 0.24 -23.55
CA GLU A 480 -0.32 1.32 -24.30
C GLU A 480 -0.51 2.62 -23.52
N ARG A 481 -0.51 2.60 -22.18
CA ARG A 481 -0.84 3.78 -21.36
C ARG A 481 0.32 4.26 -20.47
N THR A 482 0.92 3.40 -19.65
CA THR A 482 1.72 3.88 -18.51
C THR A 482 3.05 4.54 -18.90
N VAL A 483 3.41 5.58 -18.14
CA VAL A 483 4.51 6.52 -18.48
C VAL A 483 5.89 5.86 -18.58
N GLU A 484 6.17 4.86 -17.73
CA GLU A 484 7.39 4.05 -17.78
C GLU A 484 7.24 2.74 -18.58
N GLY A 485 6.01 2.35 -18.90
CA GLY A 485 5.70 1.05 -19.48
C GLY A 485 6.27 -0.14 -18.69
N PRO A 486 6.74 -1.21 -19.38
CA PRO A 486 7.30 -2.41 -18.76
C PRO A 486 8.34 -2.20 -17.65
N LEU A 487 9.17 -1.15 -17.73
CA LEU A 487 10.24 -0.91 -16.76
C LEU A 487 9.71 -0.41 -15.41
N GLY A 488 8.62 0.35 -15.40
CA GLY A 488 7.92 0.76 -14.18
C GLY A 488 7.00 -0.33 -13.62
N ALA A 489 6.83 -1.44 -14.35
CA ALA A 489 6.01 -2.58 -13.95
C ALA A 489 6.82 -3.73 -13.31
N LEU A 490 8.13 -3.58 -13.12
CA LEU A 490 9.00 -4.62 -12.54
C LEU A 490 8.62 -5.03 -11.10
N SER A 491 7.91 -4.18 -10.34
CA SER A 491 7.36 -4.51 -9.01
C SER A 491 5.95 -5.14 -9.04
N PHE A 492 5.47 -5.56 -10.22
CA PHE A 492 4.13 -6.12 -10.41
C PHE A 492 4.19 -7.61 -10.79
N PHE A 493 3.69 -8.47 -9.90
CA PHE A 493 3.81 -9.91 -9.98
C PHE A 493 2.48 -10.57 -10.36
N GLY A 494 2.17 -10.54 -11.66
CA GLY A 494 1.04 -11.27 -12.22
C GLY A 494 1.32 -12.76 -12.42
N LYS A 495 0.29 -13.48 -12.85
CA LYS A 495 0.31 -14.92 -13.15
C LYS A 495 -0.54 -15.18 -14.41
N ALA A 496 -0.07 -14.73 -15.58
CA ALA A 496 -0.87 -14.74 -16.81
C ALA A 496 -1.31 -16.16 -17.23
N GLU A 497 -0.42 -17.15 -17.09
CA GLU A 497 -0.72 -18.56 -17.33
C GLU A 497 -1.85 -19.08 -16.42
N THR A 498 -1.74 -18.85 -15.11
CA THR A 498 -2.76 -19.25 -14.12
C THR A 498 -4.09 -18.54 -14.38
N PHE A 499 -4.05 -17.26 -14.76
CA PHE A 499 -5.23 -16.48 -15.14
C PHE A 499 -5.93 -17.05 -16.38
N ALA A 500 -5.20 -17.59 -17.36
CA ALA A 500 -5.79 -18.19 -18.56
C ALA A 500 -6.69 -19.39 -18.24
N ALA A 501 -6.35 -20.15 -17.20
CA ALA A 501 -7.13 -21.29 -16.68
C ALA A 501 -8.11 -20.92 -15.53
N SER A 502 -8.17 -19.66 -15.11
CA SER A 502 -8.89 -19.28 -13.88
C SER A 502 -10.40 -19.14 -14.09
N SER A 503 -11.16 -19.86 -13.26
CA SER A 503 -12.63 -19.74 -13.12
C SER A 503 -13.07 -18.32 -12.75
N ILE A 504 -12.26 -17.57 -12.01
CA ILE A 504 -12.56 -16.20 -11.58
C ILE A 504 -12.10 -15.12 -12.59
N LYS A 505 -11.63 -15.49 -13.78
CA LYS A 505 -11.28 -14.55 -14.87
C LYS A 505 -12.31 -13.42 -15.12
N PRO A 506 -13.64 -13.64 -15.00
CA PRO A 506 -14.62 -12.56 -15.10
C PRO A 506 -14.42 -11.38 -14.14
N LEU A 507 -13.76 -11.59 -13.00
CA LEU A 507 -13.59 -10.63 -11.91
C LEU A 507 -12.44 -9.63 -12.13
N TYR A 508 -11.63 -9.79 -13.17
CA TYR A 508 -10.42 -9.00 -13.38
C TYR A 508 -10.71 -7.63 -14.01
N HIS A 509 -10.13 -6.59 -13.41
CA HIS A 509 -10.32 -5.18 -13.74
C HIS A 509 -8.98 -4.43 -13.75
N THR A 510 -8.80 -3.49 -14.67
CA THR A 510 -7.60 -2.66 -14.81
C THR A 510 -7.79 -1.35 -14.02
N PRO A 511 -7.08 -1.14 -12.90
CA PRO A 511 -7.05 0.14 -12.21
C PRO A 511 -6.23 1.15 -13.02
N GLN A 512 -6.65 2.41 -13.03
CA GLN A 512 -5.94 3.51 -13.69
C GLN A 512 -5.82 4.67 -12.69
N SER A 513 -4.62 5.23 -12.50
CA SER A 513 -4.40 6.26 -11.49
C SER A 513 -5.18 7.54 -11.76
N ARG A 514 -5.76 8.12 -10.70
CA ARG A 514 -6.40 9.45 -10.72
C ARG A 514 -5.40 10.60 -10.81
N ARG A 515 -4.09 10.33 -10.87
CA ARG A 515 -3.01 11.33 -10.92
C ARG A 515 -2.20 11.33 -12.23
N GLY A 516 -2.51 10.44 -13.17
CA GLY A 516 -1.87 10.36 -14.50
C GLY A 516 -1.77 8.91 -14.98
N ASP A 517 -0.96 8.65 -16.01
CA ASP A 517 -0.67 7.29 -16.48
C ASP A 517 0.39 6.58 -15.61
N ILE A 518 0.15 6.58 -14.30
CA ILE A 518 1.07 6.15 -13.25
C ILE A 518 0.75 4.70 -12.81
N MET A 519 1.78 3.87 -12.63
CA MET A 519 1.65 2.53 -12.05
C MET A 519 1.27 2.60 -10.56
N ILE A 520 0.31 1.80 -10.10
CA ILE A 520 -0.19 1.83 -8.72
C ILE A 520 0.34 0.64 -7.91
N HIS A 521 1.38 0.85 -7.09
CA HIS A 521 1.89 -0.17 -6.16
C HIS A 521 1.19 -0.12 -4.79
N ALA A 522 0.28 0.83 -4.58
CA ALA A 522 -0.65 0.82 -3.44
C ALA A 522 -1.34 -0.55 -3.27
N LYS A 523 -1.80 -0.85 -2.05
CA LYS A 523 -2.73 -1.94 -1.79
C LYS A 523 -3.92 -1.37 -1.06
N SER A 524 -5.10 -1.57 -1.62
CA SER A 524 -6.35 -1.02 -1.11
C SER A 524 -7.50 -1.99 -1.36
N ILE A 525 -8.43 -2.06 -0.42
CA ILE A 525 -9.68 -2.82 -0.60
C ILE A 525 -10.83 -1.88 -0.26
N LEU A 526 -11.72 -1.61 -1.21
CA LEU A 526 -12.92 -0.80 -1.01
C LEU A 526 -14.13 -1.73 -1.00
N ALA A 527 -14.94 -1.71 0.06
CA ALA A 527 -16.19 -2.46 0.13
C ALA A 527 -17.36 -1.51 0.35
N LEU A 528 -18.37 -1.56 -0.51
CA LEU A 528 -19.52 -0.65 -0.51
C LEU A 528 -20.84 -1.41 -0.56
N THR A 529 -21.79 -1.00 0.28
CA THR A 529 -23.21 -1.37 0.10
C THR A 529 -23.75 -0.77 -1.19
N ALA A 530 -24.80 -1.33 -1.79
CA ALA A 530 -25.42 -0.81 -3.02
C ALA A 530 -25.70 0.72 -2.99
N ALA A 531 -26.18 1.25 -1.86
CA ALA A 531 -26.38 2.69 -1.68
C ALA A 531 -25.05 3.48 -1.66
N GLY A 532 -24.01 2.93 -1.02
CA GLY A 532 -22.67 3.48 -1.05
C GLY A 532 -22.04 3.45 -2.44
N THR A 533 -22.24 2.37 -3.20
CA THR A 533 -21.74 2.23 -4.59
C THR A 533 -22.28 3.35 -5.48
N ALA A 534 -23.57 3.68 -5.38
CA ALA A 534 -24.15 4.79 -6.14
C ALA A 534 -23.51 6.15 -5.80
N LEU A 535 -23.46 6.52 -4.51
CA LEU A 535 -22.93 7.81 -4.04
C LEU A 535 -21.42 7.95 -4.33
N VAL A 536 -20.63 6.90 -4.07
CA VAL A 536 -19.18 6.94 -4.30
C VAL A 536 -18.86 6.91 -5.80
N ASN A 537 -19.62 6.19 -6.64
CA ASN A 537 -19.47 6.29 -8.09
C ASN A 537 -19.70 7.72 -8.57
N GLN A 538 -20.78 8.38 -8.11
CA GLN A 538 -21.07 9.77 -8.46
C GLN A 538 -19.94 10.73 -8.05
N ALA A 539 -19.40 10.58 -6.84
CA ALA A 539 -18.27 11.39 -6.36
C ALA A 539 -17.00 11.19 -7.22
N PHE A 540 -16.69 9.95 -7.61
CA PHE A 540 -15.53 9.65 -8.47
C PHE A 540 -15.71 10.15 -9.90
N THR A 541 -16.92 10.06 -10.48
CA THR A 541 -17.24 10.65 -11.79
C THR A 541 -17.05 12.17 -11.76
N ALA A 542 -17.67 12.86 -10.79
CA ALA A 542 -17.56 14.32 -10.68
C ALA A 542 -16.10 14.80 -10.50
N ALA A 543 -15.28 14.07 -9.74
CA ALA A 543 -13.86 14.35 -9.60
C ALA A 543 -13.04 14.07 -10.87
N SER A 544 -13.51 13.12 -11.71
CA SER A 544 -12.92 12.85 -13.03
C SER A 544 -13.29 13.95 -14.03
N ASP A 545 -14.54 14.41 -14.04
CA ASP A 545 -15.04 15.47 -14.93
C ASP A 545 -14.38 16.82 -14.63
N ALA A 546 -14.18 17.15 -13.35
CA ALA A 546 -13.43 18.34 -12.93
C ALA A 546 -11.97 18.31 -13.40
N TYR A 547 -11.34 17.13 -13.39
CA TYR A 547 -9.97 16.94 -13.90
C TYR A 547 -9.91 17.02 -15.43
N ILE A 548 -10.88 16.41 -16.15
CA ILE A 548 -10.95 16.41 -17.62
C ILE A 548 -11.23 17.81 -18.17
N SER A 549 -12.09 18.58 -17.53
CA SER A 549 -12.44 19.96 -17.92
C SER A 549 -11.35 20.99 -17.65
N ASN A 550 -10.26 20.61 -16.97
CA ASN A 550 -9.24 21.50 -16.43
C ASN A 550 -9.85 22.69 -15.63
N THR A 551 -10.94 22.44 -14.92
CA THR A 551 -11.53 23.44 -14.03
C THR A 551 -10.63 23.59 -12.80
N SER A 552 -9.76 24.60 -12.83
CA SER A 552 -8.75 24.88 -11.79
C SER A 552 -9.33 25.16 -10.39
N ALA A 553 -10.65 25.27 -10.28
CA ALA A 553 -11.37 25.05 -9.04
C ALA A 553 -11.26 23.58 -8.59
N ARG A 554 -10.21 23.27 -7.81
CA ARG A 554 -10.25 22.17 -6.82
C ARG A 554 -11.63 22.24 -6.13
N PRO A 555 -12.43 21.16 -6.08
CA PRO A 555 -13.64 21.13 -5.25
C PRO A 555 -13.25 21.22 -3.78
N VAL A 556 -13.12 22.44 -3.26
CA VAL A 556 -12.89 22.69 -1.84
C VAL A 556 -14.12 22.19 -1.09
N PRO A 557 -13.99 21.25 -0.14
CA PRO A 557 -15.13 20.76 0.64
C PRO A 557 -15.90 21.93 1.24
N SER A 558 -17.21 21.98 0.96
CA SER A 558 -18.04 23.16 1.28
C SER A 558 -18.03 23.50 2.77
N HIS A 559 -17.93 22.48 3.62
CA HIS A 559 -17.70 22.59 5.04
C HIS A 559 -16.71 21.52 5.51
N ALA A 560 -15.98 21.80 6.60
CA ALA A 560 -15.21 20.77 7.28
C ALA A 560 -16.16 19.75 7.93
N TRP A 561 -16.12 18.50 7.48
CA TRP A 561 -16.94 17.42 8.02
C TRP A 561 -16.64 17.21 9.51
N SER A 562 -17.66 17.36 10.36
CA SER A 562 -17.52 17.43 11.82
C SER A 562 -17.73 16.08 12.54
N GLY A 563 -18.11 15.04 11.82
CA GLY A 563 -18.45 13.73 12.34
C GLY A 563 -19.61 13.08 11.58
N ALA A 564 -19.82 11.78 11.79
CA ALA A 564 -20.96 11.09 11.23
C ALA A 564 -22.26 11.62 11.85
N ARG A 565 -23.36 11.64 11.09
CA ARG A 565 -24.67 12.08 11.59
C ARG A 565 -25.13 11.15 12.73
N PRO A 566 -25.93 11.62 13.70
CA PRO A 566 -26.46 10.76 14.75
C PRO A 566 -27.12 9.48 14.19
N ALA A 567 -26.72 8.33 14.71
CA ALA A 567 -27.11 6.99 14.25
C ALA A 567 -26.72 6.59 12.80
N GLU A 568 -25.97 7.41 12.06
CA GLU A 568 -25.50 7.07 10.70
C GLU A 568 -24.63 5.81 10.71
N GLN A 569 -25.05 4.80 9.95
CA GLN A 569 -24.26 3.61 9.71
C GLN A 569 -23.28 3.88 8.56
N PRO A 570 -22.07 3.28 8.53
CA PRO A 570 -21.20 3.39 7.37
C PRO A 570 -21.87 2.75 6.14
N ILE A 571 -21.76 3.43 4.99
CA ILE A 571 -22.18 2.91 3.68
C ILE A 571 -21.19 1.91 3.09
N GLY A 572 -20.03 1.75 3.73
CA GLY A 572 -18.97 0.83 3.36
C GLY A 572 -17.74 1.00 4.25
N TRP A 573 -16.64 0.38 3.85
CA TRP A 573 -15.34 0.48 4.51
C TRP A 573 -14.20 0.38 3.49
N THR A 574 -13.02 0.87 3.87
CA THR A 574 -11.81 0.80 3.04
C THR A 574 -10.60 0.34 3.85
N TYR A 575 -9.80 -0.55 3.27
CA TYR A 575 -8.47 -0.95 3.77
C TYR A 575 -7.36 -0.18 3.05
N LEU A 576 -6.30 0.17 3.78
CA LEU A 576 -5.00 0.61 3.29
C LEU A 576 -3.90 -0.17 4.01
N GLY A 577 -2.90 -0.66 3.30
CA GLY A 577 -1.74 -1.30 3.93
C GLY A 577 -0.82 -2.01 2.95
N SER A 578 -0.19 -3.09 3.42
CA SER A 578 0.71 -3.94 2.63
C SER A 578 0.02 -5.11 1.93
N SER A 579 -1.12 -5.61 2.43
CA SER A 579 -1.74 -6.85 1.94
C SER A 579 -2.12 -6.78 0.46
N ASN A 580 -1.41 -7.53 -0.39
CA ASN A 580 -1.94 -7.90 -1.71
C ASN A 580 -3.16 -8.82 -1.51
N PHE A 581 -4.08 -8.83 -2.47
CA PHE A 581 -5.27 -9.69 -2.42
C PHE A 581 -4.89 -11.16 -2.67
N THR A 582 -4.31 -11.85 -1.67
CA THR A 582 -3.83 -13.23 -1.79
C THR A 582 -4.12 -14.07 -0.54
N ARG A 583 -4.12 -15.39 -0.72
CA ARG A 583 -4.18 -16.39 0.36
C ARG A 583 -2.99 -16.33 1.32
N ALA A 584 -1.82 -15.91 0.85
CA ALA A 584 -0.63 -15.73 1.70
C ALA A 584 -0.76 -14.53 2.65
N ALA A 585 -1.27 -13.41 2.12
CA ALA A 585 -1.42 -12.14 2.82
C ALA A 585 -2.59 -12.15 3.82
N HIS A 586 -3.79 -12.54 3.39
CA HIS A 586 -4.98 -12.53 4.26
C HIS A 586 -5.20 -13.86 5.00
N GLY A 587 -4.64 -14.96 4.52
CA GLY A 587 -4.82 -16.29 5.08
C GLY A 587 -5.93 -17.12 4.42
N THR A 588 -5.94 -18.42 4.73
CA THR A 588 -6.89 -19.41 4.20
C THR A 588 -7.67 -20.07 5.33
N ILE A 589 -9.00 -20.05 5.25
CA ILE A 589 -9.90 -20.65 6.26
C ILE A 589 -10.25 -22.09 5.82
N SER A 590 -10.02 -23.04 6.72
CA SER A 590 -10.05 -24.49 6.49
C SER A 590 -10.70 -25.24 7.66
N GLY A 591 -10.71 -26.58 7.63
CA GLY A 591 -11.38 -27.41 8.63
C GLY A 591 -12.87 -27.58 8.34
N SER A 592 -13.71 -27.46 9.36
CA SER A 592 -15.18 -27.50 9.24
C SER A 592 -15.84 -26.35 9.99
N ALA A 593 -17.10 -26.04 9.68
CA ALA A 593 -17.85 -25.00 10.39
C ALA A 593 -18.01 -25.22 11.91
N SER A 594 -17.74 -26.44 12.41
CA SER A 594 -17.69 -26.80 13.84
C SER A 594 -16.29 -26.97 14.42
N LYS A 595 -15.25 -27.01 13.58
CA LYS A 595 -13.82 -27.01 13.94
C LYS A 595 -13.04 -26.20 12.88
N PRO A 596 -13.21 -24.87 12.86
CA PRO A 596 -12.62 -24.02 11.84
C PRO A 596 -11.13 -23.78 12.16
N THR A 597 -10.31 -23.69 11.12
CA THR A 597 -8.89 -23.33 11.23
C THR A 597 -8.54 -22.21 10.26
N MET A 598 -7.48 -21.46 10.53
CA MET A 598 -6.90 -20.52 9.56
C MET A 598 -5.37 -20.51 9.62
N SER A 599 -4.73 -20.50 8.46
CA SER A 599 -3.29 -20.23 8.32
C SER A 599 -3.05 -18.91 7.59
N CYS A 600 -1.97 -18.22 7.95
CA CYS A 600 -1.43 -17.05 7.26
C CYS A 600 0.06 -17.31 6.95
N MET A 601 0.60 -16.72 5.87
CA MET A 601 1.98 -16.97 5.43
C MET A 601 2.87 -15.73 5.54
N ASN A 602 2.33 -14.56 5.23
CA ASN A 602 3.07 -13.29 5.29
C ASN A 602 2.84 -12.54 6.60
N TRP A 603 3.78 -11.67 6.97
CA TRP A 603 3.50 -10.57 7.89
C TRP A 603 2.96 -9.38 7.09
N GLU A 604 1.67 -9.09 7.20
CA GLU A 604 1.03 -7.92 6.57
C GLU A 604 0.45 -6.95 7.60
N LEU A 605 0.43 -5.66 7.29
CA LEU A 605 -0.13 -4.63 8.15
C LEU A 605 -0.93 -3.61 7.35
N GLY A 606 -2.12 -3.26 7.85
CA GLY A 606 -2.92 -2.17 7.34
C GLY A 606 -3.95 -1.67 8.36
N VAL A 607 -4.71 -0.68 7.92
CA VAL A 607 -5.85 -0.13 8.66
C VAL A 607 -7.12 -0.24 7.83
N VAL A 608 -8.24 -0.51 8.50
CA VAL A 608 -9.58 -0.37 7.94
C VAL A 608 -10.24 0.89 8.52
N LEU A 609 -10.87 1.68 7.66
CA LEU A 609 -11.66 2.85 8.02
C LEU A 609 -13.10 2.69 7.52
N PRO A 610 -14.12 3.13 8.28
CA PRO A 610 -15.50 3.24 7.78
C PRO A 610 -15.62 4.36 6.73
N VAL A 611 -16.57 4.22 5.80
CA VAL A 611 -16.99 5.26 4.85
C VAL A 611 -18.41 5.69 5.19
N TYR A 612 -18.63 6.96 5.49
CA TYR A 612 -19.95 7.52 5.82
C TYR A 612 -20.52 8.35 4.67
N ALA A 613 -21.83 8.31 4.46
CA ALA A 613 -22.47 9.08 3.39
C ALA A 613 -22.26 10.59 3.59
N SER A 614 -22.42 11.10 4.82
CA SER A 614 -22.15 12.51 5.17
C SER A 614 -20.74 12.99 4.83
N GLU A 615 -19.75 12.09 4.88
CA GLU A 615 -18.35 12.38 4.61
C GLU A 615 -18.08 12.47 3.10
N VAL A 616 -18.72 11.60 2.32
CA VAL A 616 -18.67 11.61 0.84
C VAL A 616 -19.50 12.76 0.26
N GLU A 617 -20.62 13.11 0.91
CA GLU A 617 -21.43 14.29 0.56
C GLU A 617 -20.67 15.60 0.78
N ALA A 618 -19.88 15.71 1.87
CA ALA A 618 -19.14 16.93 2.20
C ALA A 618 -17.78 17.05 1.49
N CYS A 619 -17.03 15.94 1.37
CA CYS A 619 -15.65 15.93 0.88
C CYS A 619 -15.46 15.17 -0.45
N GLY A 620 -16.49 14.54 -1.00
CA GLY A 620 -16.40 13.74 -2.21
C GLY A 620 -15.33 12.65 -2.11
N VAL A 621 -14.49 12.57 -3.13
CA VAL A 621 -13.32 11.65 -3.20
C VAL A 621 -12.23 11.93 -2.16
N GLU A 622 -12.24 13.09 -1.49
CA GLU A 622 -11.29 13.44 -0.44
C GLU A 622 -11.81 13.11 0.98
N ALA A 623 -12.98 12.46 1.09
CA ALA A 623 -13.41 11.78 2.31
C ALA A 623 -12.34 10.79 2.78
N GLU A 624 -12.06 10.75 4.07
CA GLU A 624 -10.86 10.12 4.63
C GLU A 624 -10.79 8.62 4.32
N GLY A 625 -11.93 7.92 4.39
CA GLY A 625 -12.04 6.52 3.98
C GLY A 625 -11.83 6.28 2.47
N LEU A 626 -12.05 7.27 1.60
CA LEU A 626 -11.88 7.14 0.14
C LEU A 626 -10.47 7.50 -0.34
N ARG A 627 -9.65 8.16 0.47
CA ARG A 627 -8.28 8.57 0.09
C ARG A 627 -7.34 7.41 -0.24
N ALA A 628 -7.58 6.21 0.28
CA ALA A 628 -6.82 5.01 -0.12
C ALA A 628 -7.05 4.61 -1.59
N VAL A 629 -8.16 5.05 -2.19
CA VAL A 629 -8.64 4.66 -3.52
C VAL A 629 -8.10 5.64 -4.56
N VAL A 630 -6.85 5.40 -4.95
CA VAL A 630 -6.09 6.23 -5.91
C VAL A 630 -6.50 6.03 -7.36
N TYR A 631 -7.28 4.99 -7.68
CA TYR A 631 -7.70 4.66 -9.05
C TYR A 631 -9.07 5.25 -9.43
N HIS A 632 -9.31 5.44 -10.73
CA HIS A 632 -10.61 5.88 -11.26
C HIS A 632 -11.70 4.83 -11.01
N ARG A 633 -12.92 5.29 -10.69
CA ARG A 633 -14.11 4.46 -10.50
C ARG A 633 -15.26 4.97 -11.38
N PRO A 634 -16.16 4.10 -11.88
CA PRO A 634 -16.12 2.64 -11.79
C PRO A 634 -14.90 2.03 -12.50
N VAL A 635 -14.30 0.99 -11.91
CA VAL A 635 -13.07 0.39 -12.46
C VAL A 635 -13.37 -0.33 -13.78
N GLN A 636 -12.49 -0.19 -14.77
CA GLN A 636 -12.68 -0.81 -16.09
C GLN A 636 -12.39 -2.32 -16.03
N ARG A 637 -13.33 -3.16 -16.47
CA ARG A 637 -13.14 -4.60 -16.61
C ARG A 637 -12.13 -4.91 -17.73
N TYR A 638 -11.37 -6.00 -17.58
CA TYR A 638 -10.45 -6.48 -18.62
C TYR A 638 -11.17 -6.65 -19.97
N ALA A 639 -10.53 -6.22 -21.04
CA ALA A 639 -11.04 -6.38 -22.41
C ALA A 639 -10.97 -7.85 -22.87
N VAL A 640 -11.69 -8.17 -23.95
CA VAL A 640 -11.52 -9.46 -24.63
C VAL A 640 -10.09 -9.53 -25.18
N GLY A 641 -9.31 -10.49 -24.67
CA GLY A 641 -7.88 -10.64 -25.00
C GLY A 641 -6.91 -10.09 -23.95
N ASP A 642 -7.36 -9.30 -22.96
CA ASP A 642 -6.48 -8.84 -21.88
C ASP A 642 -6.03 -10.01 -20.97
N ALA A 643 -4.76 -9.94 -20.57
CA ALA A 643 -4.15 -10.77 -19.53
C ALA A 643 -3.46 -9.86 -18.49
N PRO A 644 -3.37 -10.27 -17.21
CA PRO A 644 -2.67 -9.50 -16.18
C PRO A 644 -1.18 -9.40 -16.50
N TRP A 645 -0.59 -8.22 -16.32
CA TRP A 645 0.84 -8.00 -16.49
C TRP A 645 1.69 -9.01 -15.70
N ASP A 646 2.60 -9.71 -16.37
CA ASP A 646 3.69 -10.41 -15.71
C ASP A 646 5.08 -9.96 -16.19
N ASN A 647 6.07 -10.22 -15.34
CA ASN A 647 7.45 -9.78 -15.53
C ASN A 647 8.23 -10.60 -16.58
N SER A 648 7.64 -11.61 -17.24
CA SER A 648 8.31 -12.29 -18.37
C SER A 648 8.48 -11.34 -19.56
N SER A 649 7.46 -10.52 -19.86
CA SER A 649 7.51 -9.55 -20.96
C SER A 649 8.51 -8.42 -20.71
N ALA A 650 8.69 -7.94 -19.47
CA ALA A 650 9.77 -6.99 -19.17
C ALA A 650 11.16 -7.64 -19.24
N ARG A 651 11.31 -8.90 -18.82
CA ARG A 651 12.59 -9.63 -18.93
C ARG A 651 13.00 -9.91 -20.39
N ALA A 652 12.05 -9.94 -21.32
CA ALA A 652 12.33 -10.03 -22.76
C ALA A 652 12.76 -8.69 -23.41
N LEU A 653 12.81 -7.60 -22.63
CA LEU A 653 13.20 -6.24 -23.06
C LEU A 653 14.50 -5.74 -22.40
N LEU A 654 15.18 -6.61 -21.65
CA LEU A 654 16.42 -6.34 -20.91
C LEU A 654 17.56 -7.24 -21.40
#